data_AF-A0A0D0VLM5-F1
#
_entry.id   AF-A0A0D0VLM5-F1
#
_cell.length_a   1.000
_cell.length_b   1.000
_cell.length_c   1.000
_cell.angle_alpha   90.00
_cell.angle_beta   90.00
_cell.angle_gamma   90.00
#
_symmetry.space_group_name_H-M   'P 1'
#
loop_
_entity.id
_entity.type
_entity.pdbx_description
1 polymer ?
#
loop_
_entity_poly.entity_id
_entity_poly.type
_entity_poly.pdbx_seq_one_letter_code
_entity_poly.pdbx_strand_id
1 'polypeptide(L)'
;MADLSQHTNYTAAYSGLLDNFYLTVAIAGACFLGYEIEVHIPRQRGRDGPRQRLAVRAYNALARQWNRRKDPGASLQPRRRKGSWRLSSEGLVGGDKPVDPERERLGSRESWEFGYIFQPKAWAVNASRPLPKWPLAWIGTALKFRERDMPAKCGLDLTLHARFLRGCFFYTLLQTLIVMPILMPLHIFYSPTDIASTSMLRASVSSLVQSSGSRWLWVHALLIWWVSITWTCTVLWITWGGLAYRRREIKALAIKVQKERANKRVASGGEEGMDGMALPEDYEGIKRFRTVMVLNIPPDMRDENILQDYFDHYIEKHHQRKQDPSKRKHLTKRFKHATPIGRNSSYSVDVEPAEKSSVEDVVLVRKLGVLINLRSRREEVLKKLEIAHTELAKRVLADVAKYYKRPKALYSIKDPAKAARMSILVEKLGRFTEPKSPHGDQTVWDAFHSVPRECLDPYQALTHSRPLSILHNHNPPLIDYLTTKLSYLTHLLTESLSKPLESYSTASTAFVTFRDAKTARLVLKILDSHPKRSLACKTVPAPDWTDLLWPRLGKSVYRSEFVRGWVVYLGVWAFTLAWIFPVSLLCALASLTNIAGFIKPLQTFLSNNPNAASAITSLAPVILVALLTLAICPILLVIANKAETIMTRLGVHNSVLERFWKFLMVNGVVFFAIGQSAIEAYLTAFQSNNFDPLPIVASAFPTAAPYFASYILLQVAIQPCFEVFRFGLATIVYVFGTRRSVIPRQRRSRTEYPTFSHFSQLPQQLLAGAIMHLFMLLNPLVIAFNSSLALVFYGACYVVWKRQFIYVYGRLYEVNGRRSCIRIQRYSMDALAYEAKGHAIATGVLFVLTLITKIM
;
A
#
# COMPACT_ATOMS: atom_id res chain seq x y z
N MET A 1 39.84 24.77 -16.26
CA MET A 1 38.91 24.20 -15.25
C MET A 1 38.54 25.32 -14.27
N ALA A 2 38.09 26.49 -14.73
CA ALA A 2 36.74 26.84 -15.22
C ALA A 2 35.66 26.75 -14.11
N ASP A 3 35.54 27.84 -13.36
CA ASP A 3 34.37 28.32 -12.60
C ASP A 3 33.42 27.27 -12.00
N LEU A 4 33.80 26.72 -10.84
CA LEU A 4 32.83 26.16 -9.88
C LEU A 4 32.12 27.26 -9.06
N SER A 5 32.36 28.54 -9.35
CA SER A 5 31.71 29.71 -8.75
C SER A 5 30.49 30.22 -9.54
N GLN A 6 30.12 29.57 -10.67
CA GLN A 6 28.80 29.74 -11.25
C GLN A 6 27.78 29.05 -10.35
N HIS A 7 27.49 29.73 -9.25
CA HIS A 7 26.36 29.50 -8.40
C HIS A 7 25.16 29.14 -9.27
N THR A 8 24.56 28.02 -8.90
CA THR A 8 23.20 27.64 -9.21
C THR A 8 22.29 28.88 -9.21
N ASN A 9 22.15 29.51 -10.36
CA ASN A 9 21.02 30.38 -10.68
C ASN A 9 19.80 29.47 -10.84
N TYR A 10 19.41 28.77 -9.75
CA TYR A 10 18.01 28.83 -9.37
C TYR A 10 17.76 30.31 -9.23
N THR A 11 17.21 30.94 -10.26
CA THR A 11 16.78 32.32 -10.15
C THR A 11 15.87 32.32 -8.92
N ALA A 12 16.37 32.86 -7.80
CA ALA A 12 15.61 33.07 -6.58
C ALA A 12 14.51 34.12 -6.78
N ALA A 13 14.11 34.33 -8.04
CA ALA A 13 13.07 35.23 -8.48
C ALA A 13 11.72 34.52 -8.37
N TYR A 14 10.73 35.22 -7.86
CA TYR A 14 9.34 34.74 -7.77
C TYR A 14 8.76 34.22 -9.09
N SER A 15 9.26 34.70 -10.24
CA SER A 15 8.80 34.31 -11.57
C SER A 15 8.88 32.80 -11.81
N GLY A 16 9.99 32.15 -11.46
CA GLY A 16 10.15 30.70 -11.66
C GLY A 16 9.17 29.85 -10.86
N LEU A 17 8.85 30.25 -9.61
CA LEU A 17 7.87 29.54 -8.78
C LEU A 17 6.43 29.72 -9.31
N LEU A 18 6.12 30.91 -9.82
CA LEU A 18 4.82 31.22 -10.41
C LEU A 18 4.58 30.42 -11.70
N ASP A 19 5.59 30.30 -12.55
CA ASP A 19 5.54 29.46 -13.75
C ASP A 19 5.31 27.98 -13.39
N ASN A 20 6.00 27.50 -12.34
CA ASN A 20 5.81 26.15 -11.81
C ASN A 20 4.38 25.95 -11.27
N PHE A 21 3.77 27.00 -10.72
CA PHE A 21 2.40 26.96 -10.21
C PHE A 21 1.40 26.79 -11.36
N TYR A 22 1.54 27.56 -12.44
CA TYR A 22 0.66 27.39 -13.60
C TYR A 22 0.82 26.03 -14.25
N LEU A 23 2.04 25.51 -14.38
CA LEU A 23 2.26 24.17 -14.92
C LEU A 23 1.60 23.09 -14.05
N THR A 24 1.75 23.18 -12.73
CA THR A 24 1.14 22.21 -11.80
C THR A 24 -0.38 22.27 -11.82
N VAL A 25 -0.97 23.47 -11.92
CA VAL A 25 -2.42 23.64 -12.12
C VAL A 25 -2.87 23.03 -13.45
N ALA A 26 -2.11 23.21 -14.53
CA ALA A 26 -2.42 22.61 -15.84
C ALA A 26 -2.40 21.07 -15.79
N ILE A 27 -1.38 20.47 -15.14
CA ILE A 27 -1.29 19.02 -14.94
C ILE A 27 -2.46 18.51 -14.09
N ALA A 28 -2.78 19.20 -13.00
CA ALA A 28 -3.92 18.87 -12.14
C ALA A 28 -5.24 18.93 -12.92
N GLY A 29 -5.47 20.01 -13.67
CA GLY A 29 -6.65 20.20 -14.51
C GLY A 29 -6.81 19.11 -15.56
N ALA A 30 -5.73 18.72 -16.25
CA ALA A 30 -5.75 17.62 -17.22
C ALA A 30 -6.12 16.27 -16.58
N CYS A 31 -5.57 15.97 -15.40
CA CYS A 31 -5.89 14.74 -14.66
C CYS A 31 -7.34 14.72 -14.19
N PHE A 32 -7.85 15.83 -13.66
CA PHE A 32 -9.24 15.95 -13.23
C PHE A 32 -10.23 15.83 -14.39
N LEU A 33 -9.97 16.53 -15.49
CA LEU A 33 -10.81 16.45 -16.69
C LEU A 33 -10.80 15.03 -17.27
N GLY A 34 -9.63 14.40 -17.36
CA GLY A 34 -9.50 13.01 -17.80
C GLY A 34 -10.26 12.04 -16.90
N TYR A 35 -10.22 12.24 -15.59
CA TYR A 35 -10.97 11.45 -14.62
C TYR A 35 -12.49 11.61 -14.81
N GLU A 36 -12.98 12.85 -14.89
CA GLU A 36 -14.41 13.14 -15.05
C GLU A 36 -14.95 12.54 -16.35
N ILE A 37 -14.18 12.60 -17.43
CA ILE A 37 -14.52 11.98 -18.71
C ILE A 37 -14.63 10.46 -18.58
N GLU A 38 -13.64 9.77 -18.00
CA GLU A 38 -13.64 8.30 -17.95
C GLU A 38 -14.69 7.73 -16.98
N VAL A 39 -15.06 8.46 -15.93
CA VAL A 39 -16.12 8.03 -14.99
C VAL A 39 -17.52 8.27 -15.55
N HIS A 40 -17.78 9.45 -16.12
CA HIS A 40 -19.13 9.84 -16.57
C HIS A 40 -19.46 9.41 -17.99
N ILE A 41 -18.45 9.19 -18.83
CA ILE A 41 -18.59 8.67 -20.20
C ILE A 41 -17.94 7.27 -20.25
N PRO A 42 -18.55 6.27 -19.58
CA PRO A 42 -17.89 5.00 -19.40
C PRO A 42 -17.84 4.19 -20.69
N ARG A 43 -16.70 3.54 -20.92
CA ARG A 43 -16.54 2.59 -22.02
C ARG A 43 -17.14 1.24 -21.62
N GLN A 44 -18.19 0.82 -22.33
CA GLN A 44 -18.85 -0.47 -22.13
C GLN A 44 -18.41 -1.48 -23.19
N ARG A 45 -18.05 -2.67 -22.74
CA ARG A 45 -17.54 -3.74 -23.62
C ARG A 45 -18.69 -4.36 -24.41
N GLY A 46 -18.53 -4.46 -25.73
CA GLY A 46 -19.49 -5.13 -26.63
C GLY A 46 -20.66 -4.27 -27.11
N ARG A 47 -20.98 -3.14 -26.44
CA ARG A 47 -21.95 -2.14 -26.93
C ARG A 47 -21.30 -1.07 -27.79
N ASP A 48 -20.12 -0.62 -27.37
CA ASP A 48 -19.35 0.39 -28.08
C ASP A 48 -18.34 -0.37 -28.96
N GLY A 49 -18.41 -0.20 -30.28
CA GLY A 49 -17.45 -0.80 -31.21
C GLY A 49 -15.99 -0.39 -30.89
N PRO A 50 -14.99 -1.04 -31.50
CA PRO A 50 -13.57 -0.90 -31.11
C PRO A 50 -12.99 0.53 -31.23
N ARG A 51 -13.68 1.49 -31.87
CA ARG A 51 -13.17 2.86 -32.15
C ARG A 51 -14.26 3.95 -32.24
N GLN A 52 -15.21 4.05 -31.30
CA GLN A 52 -16.09 5.23 -31.29
C GLN A 52 -15.39 6.47 -30.69
N ARG A 53 -15.39 7.57 -31.46
CA ARG A 53 -14.86 8.89 -31.04
C ARG A 53 -15.56 9.36 -29.76
N LEU A 54 -14.87 10.14 -28.93
CA LEU A 54 -15.40 10.67 -27.65
C LEU A 54 -16.78 11.36 -27.83
N ALA A 55 -16.97 12.08 -28.93
CA ALA A 55 -18.22 12.75 -29.27
C ALA A 55 -19.42 11.78 -29.37
N VAL A 56 -19.25 10.60 -29.98
CA VAL A 56 -20.32 9.59 -30.10
C VAL A 56 -20.68 9.02 -28.74
N ARG A 57 -19.68 8.84 -27.87
CA ARG A 57 -19.90 8.37 -26.49
C ARG A 57 -20.61 9.42 -25.64
N ALA A 58 -20.25 10.69 -25.80
CA ALA A 58 -20.93 11.81 -25.15
C ALA A 58 -22.40 11.92 -25.62
N TYR A 59 -22.65 11.83 -26.93
CA TYR A 59 -23.99 11.78 -27.49
C TYR A 59 -24.82 10.62 -26.91
N ASN A 60 -24.28 9.40 -26.90
CA ASN A 60 -24.97 8.23 -26.32
C ASN A 60 -25.20 8.36 -24.79
N ALA A 61 -24.31 9.04 -24.06
CA ALA A 61 -24.50 9.34 -22.65
C ALA A 61 -25.64 10.35 -22.43
N LEU A 62 -25.67 11.43 -23.22
CA LEU A 62 -26.71 12.45 -23.20
C LEU A 62 -28.07 11.89 -23.64
N ALA A 63 -28.12 11.10 -24.71
CA ALA A 63 -29.34 10.43 -25.18
C ALA A 63 -29.92 9.48 -24.12
N ARG A 64 -29.08 8.78 -23.36
CA ARG A 64 -29.53 7.96 -22.20
C ARG A 64 -30.08 8.82 -21.07
N GLN A 65 -29.45 9.96 -20.79
CA GLN A 65 -29.94 10.89 -19.76
C GLN A 65 -31.26 11.54 -20.18
N TRP A 66 -31.43 11.83 -21.47
CA TRP A 66 -32.65 12.34 -22.08
C TRP A 66 -33.78 11.32 -22.05
N ASN A 67 -33.56 10.10 -22.54
CA ASN A 67 -34.57 9.03 -22.52
C ASN A 67 -35.00 8.66 -21.08
N ARG A 68 -34.10 8.80 -20.10
CA ARG A 68 -34.41 8.61 -18.67
C ARG A 68 -35.27 9.71 -18.06
N ARG A 69 -35.19 10.94 -18.57
CA ARG A 69 -36.11 12.02 -18.17
C ARG A 69 -37.51 11.79 -18.76
N LYS A 70 -37.57 11.13 -19.91
CA LYS A 70 -38.82 10.85 -20.64
C LYS A 70 -39.63 9.72 -19.99
N ASP A 71 -38.97 8.64 -19.53
CA ASP A 71 -39.63 7.50 -18.87
C ASP A 71 -38.96 7.15 -17.52
N PRO A 72 -39.43 7.70 -16.39
CA PRO A 72 -38.93 7.34 -15.06
C PRO A 72 -39.35 5.94 -14.58
N GLY A 73 -40.29 5.27 -15.28
CA GLY A 73 -41.00 4.07 -14.82
C GLY A 73 -40.57 2.71 -15.42
N ALA A 74 -39.54 2.63 -16.26
CA ALA A 74 -39.11 1.34 -16.82
C ALA A 74 -38.41 0.47 -15.75
N SER A 75 -39.21 -0.27 -14.99
CA SER A 75 -38.79 -1.26 -14.00
C SER A 75 -38.19 -2.48 -14.70
N LEU A 76 -36.91 -2.72 -14.45
CA LEU A 76 -36.28 -4.01 -14.74
C LEU A 76 -36.71 -5.00 -13.66
N GLN A 77 -37.27 -6.13 -14.09
CA GLN A 77 -37.66 -7.22 -13.19
C GLN A 77 -36.46 -7.66 -12.32
N PRO A 78 -36.65 -7.81 -10.99
CA PRO A 78 -35.59 -8.19 -10.08
C PRO A 78 -35.17 -9.64 -10.35
N ARG A 79 -33.95 -9.83 -10.86
CA ARG A 79 -33.40 -11.18 -11.07
C ARG A 79 -32.91 -11.71 -9.72
N ARG A 80 -33.73 -12.52 -9.05
CA ARG A 80 -33.40 -13.23 -7.79
C ARG A 80 -32.09 -14.02 -7.97
N ARG A 81 -30.97 -13.50 -7.44
CA ARG A 81 -29.73 -14.26 -7.28
C ARG A 81 -29.68 -14.81 -5.85
N LYS A 82 -29.70 -16.14 -5.72
CA LYS A 82 -29.41 -16.85 -4.46
C LYS A 82 -28.02 -16.44 -3.98
N GLY A 83 -27.94 -15.90 -2.76
CA GLY A 83 -26.67 -15.49 -2.14
C GLY A 83 -25.81 -16.70 -1.81
N SER A 84 -24.53 -16.67 -2.19
CA SER A 84 -23.52 -17.52 -1.57
C SER A 84 -22.76 -16.68 -0.55
N TRP A 85 -22.73 -17.10 0.71
CA TRP A 85 -21.79 -16.59 1.69
C TRP A 85 -20.37 -16.72 1.14
N ARG A 86 -19.60 -15.64 1.11
CA ARG A 86 -18.16 -15.67 0.79
C ARG A 86 -17.42 -14.81 1.79
N LEU A 87 -16.35 -15.37 2.36
CA LEU A 87 -15.39 -14.63 3.17
C LEU A 87 -14.87 -13.43 2.38
N SER A 88 -14.89 -12.27 3.01
CA SER A 88 -14.13 -11.11 2.60
C SER A 88 -13.28 -10.66 3.79
N SER A 89 -12.07 -10.22 3.49
CA SER A 89 -11.21 -9.56 4.46
C SER A 89 -11.81 -8.28 5.01
N GLU A 90 -13.01 -7.83 4.60
CA GLU A 90 -13.69 -6.59 4.99
C GLU A 90 -14.60 -6.70 6.24
N GLY A 91 -14.65 -7.85 6.90
CA GLY A 91 -15.42 -8.07 8.13
C GLY A 91 -16.84 -8.59 7.88
N LEU A 92 -17.56 -8.89 8.98
CA LEU A 92 -18.86 -9.57 8.98
C LEU A 92 -19.87 -8.90 8.04
N VAL A 93 -20.39 -9.71 7.12
CA VAL A 93 -21.48 -9.39 6.21
C VAL A 93 -22.69 -8.97 7.04
N GLY A 94 -23.19 -7.75 6.83
CA GLY A 94 -24.53 -7.42 7.29
C GLY A 94 -25.51 -8.34 6.57
N GLY A 95 -26.28 -9.12 7.33
CA GLY A 95 -27.27 -10.05 6.77
C GLY A 95 -28.18 -9.38 5.74
N ASP A 96 -28.68 -10.19 4.80
CA ASP A 96 -29.55 -9.89 3.67
C ASP A 96 -30.13 -8.47 3.65
N LYS A 97 -29.31 -7.50 3.21
CA LYS A 97 -29.83 -6.18 2.84
C LYS A 97 -30.37 -6.27 1.42
N PRO A 98 -31.54 -5.68 1.13
CA PRO A 98 -32.04 -5.59 -0.22
C PRO A 98 -30.97 -4.95 -1.12
N VAL A 99 -30.75 -5.55 -2.29
CA VAL A 99 -29.74 -5.08 -3.25
C VAL A 99 -30.08 -3.65 -3.62
N ASP A 100 -29.16 -2.71 -3.37
CA ASP A 100 -29.34 -1.30 -3.74
C ASP A 100 -29.75 -1.20 -5.23
N PRO A 101 -30.86 -0.51 -5.59
CA PRO A 101 -31.32 -0.42 -6.98
C PRO A 101 -30.28 0.24 -7.90
N GLU A 102 -29.39 1.07 -7.34
CA GLU A 102 -28.25 1.64 -8.07
C GLU A 102 -27.17 0.60 -8.41
N ARG A 103 -27.03 -0.46 -7.60
CA ARG A 103 -26.08 -1.56 -7.84
C ARG A 103 -26.57 -2.48 -8.96
N GLU A 104 -27.87 -2.75 -9.01
CA GLU A 104 -28.45 -3.55 -10.09
C GLU A 104 -28.24 -2.87 -11.45
N ARG A 105 -28.34 -1.53 -11.48
CA ARG A 105 -28.07 -0.70 -12.68
C ARG A 105 -26.61 -0.75 -13.17
N LEU A 106 -25.63 -1.00 -12.30
CA LEU A 106 -24.22 -1.14 -12.71
C LEU A 106 -23.98 -2.42 -13.52
N GLY A 107 -24.83 -3.44 -13.36
CA GLY A 107 -24.67 -4.74 -14.00
C GLY A 107 -23.40 -5.49 -13.57
N SER A 108 -23.00 -6.48 -14.37
CA SER A 108 -21.78 -7.25 -14.12
C SER A 108 -20.54 -6.38 -14.29
N ARG A 109 -19.53 -6.58 -13.45
CA ARG A 109 -18.22 -5.95 -13.57
C ARG A 109 -17.59 -6.10 -14.97
N GLU A 110 -17.85 -7.22 -15.62
CA GLU A 110 -17.25 -7.58 -16.91
C GLU A 110 -17.78 -6.77 -18.10
N SER A 111 -18.91 -6.08 -17.94
CA SER A 111 -19.45 -5.18 -18.97
C SER A 111 -18.69 -3.86 -19.08
N TRP A 112 -17.82 -3.55 -18.11
CA TRP A 112 -17.07 -2.29 -18.04
C TRP A 112 -15.62 -2.48 -18.49
N GLU A 113 -15.12 -1.55 -19.31
CA GLU A 113 -13.70 -1.52 -19.71
C GLU A 113 -12.82 -0.80 -18.66
N PHE A 114 -13.29 0.36 -18.16
CA PHE A 114 -12.57 1.20 -17.19
C PHE A 114 -13.32 1.41 -15.85
N GLY A 115 -14.63 1.12 -15.77
CA GLY A 115 -15.43 1.42 -14.57
C GLY A 115 -14.94 0.77 -13.27
N TYR A 116 -14.35 -0.43 -13.35
CA TYR A 116 -13.79 -1.11 -12.18
C TYR A 116 -12.48 -0.49 -11.67
N ILE A 117 -11.84 0.43 -12.41
CA ILE A 117 -10.61 1.11 -11.95
C ILE A 117 -10.94 2.19 -10.92
N PHE A 118 -12.08 2.86 -11.09
CA PHE A 118 -12.51 4.02 -10.30
C PHE A 118 -13.53 3.70 -9.19
N GLN A 119 -14.25 2.57 -9.28
CA GLN A 119 -15.19 2.11 -8.25
C GLN A 119 -15.25 0.57 -8.11
N PRO A 120 -14.12 -0.14 -7.96
CA PRO A 120 -14.13 -1.60 -7.84
C PRO A 120 -14.94 -2.09 -6.62
N LYS A 121 -15.05 -1.31 -5.54
CA LYS A 121 -15.81 -1.70 -4.33
C LYS A 121 -17.32 -1.68 -4.54
N ALA A 122 -17.83 -1.13 -5.63
CA ALA A 122 -19.25 -1.27 -5.97
C ALA A 122 -19.65 -2.74 -6.23
N TRP A 123 -18.67 -3.58 -6.62
CA TRP A 123 -18.84 -5.01 -6.83
C TRP A 123 -18.21 -5.88 -5.73
N ALA A 124 -17.69 -5.29 -4.65
CA ALA A 124 -17.17 -6.03 -3.51
C ALA A 124 -18.31 -6.69 -2.70
N VAL A 125 -17.93 -7.57 -1.77
CA VAL A 125 -18.87 -8.21 -0.83
C VAL A 125 -19.52 -7.15 0.04
N ASN A 126 -18.72 -6.29 0.69
CA ASN A 126 -19.22 -5.12 1.42
C ASN A 126 -19.31 -3.92 0.47
N ALA A 127 -20.27 -3.98 -0.47
CA ALA A 127 -20.39 -3.00 -1.53
C ALA A 127 -20.49 -1.55 -1.01
N SER A 128 -19.72 -0.68 -1.66
CA SER A 128 -19.90 0.77 -1.55
C SER A 128 -21.01 1.21 -2.49
N ARG A 129 -21.68 2.32 -2.15
CA ARG A 129 -22.62 2.97 -3.08
C ARG A 129 -21.89 3.29 -4.39
N PRO A 130 -22.58 3.31 -5.54
CA PRO A 130 -21.97 3.76 -6.79
C PRO A 130 -21.53 5.22 -6.72
N LEU A 131 -20.60 5.60 -7.61
CA LEU A 131 -20.21 7.00 -7.77
C LEU A 131 -21.42 7.85 -8.24
N PRO A 132 -21.55 9.11 -7.78
CA PRO A 132 -22.59 10.00 -8.25
C PRO A 132 -22.42 10.31 -9.75
N LYS A 133 -23.52 10.66 -10.41
CA LYS A 133 -23.58 10.87 -11.87
C LYS A 133 -23.21 12.27 -12.35
N TRP A 134 -23.12 13.23 -11.43
CA TRP A 134 -22.79 14.61 -11.78
C TRP A 134 -21.29 14.83 -11.56
N PRO A 135 -20.61 15.51 -12.50
CA PRO A 135 -19.21 15.84 -12.34
C PRO A 135 -18.99 16.58 -11.02
N LEU A 136 -17.87 16.31 -10.35
CA LEU A 136 -17.52 16.88 -9.04
C LEU A 136 -18.46 16.55 -7.86
N ALA A 137 -19.64 15.96 -8.08
CA ALA A 137 -20.56 15.60 -7.00
C ALA A 137 -19.95 14.59 -6.02
N TRP A 138 -18.95 13.83 -6.46
CA TRP A 138 -18.19 12.88 -5.63
C TRP A 138 -17.42 13.58 -4.50
N ILE A 139 -17.06 14.86 -4.66
CA ILE A 139 -16.41 15.66 -3.60
C ILE A 139 -17.39 15.86 -2.45
N GLY A 140 -18.62 16.29 -2.77
CA GLY A 140 -19.70 16.47 -1.81
C GLY A 140 -20.08 15.15 -1.12
N THR A 141 -20.16 14.04 -1.85
CA THR A 141 -20.46 12.73 -1.24
C THR A 141 -19.32 12.24 -0.34
N ALA A 142 -18.06 12.43 -0.75
CA ALA A 142 -16.91 12.07 0.06
C ALA A 142 -16.85 12.89 1.36
N LEU A 143 -17.11 14.20 1.30
CA LEU A 143 -17.13 15.07 2.49
C LEU A 143 -18.30 14.75 3.42
N LYS A 144 -19.52 14.53 2.90
CA LYS A 144 -20.70 14.16 3.68
C LYS A 144 -20.57 12.81 4.39
N PHE A 145 -19.74 11.89 3.87
CA PHE A 145 -19.53 10.59 4.50
C PHE A 145 -18.91 10.76 5.90
N ARG A 146 -19.61 10.31 6.95
CA ARG A 146 -19.18 10.55 8.34
C ARG A 146 -18.01 9.63 8.70
N GLU A 147 -16.99 10.20 9.35
CA GLU A 147 -15.80 9.46 9.80
C GLU A 147 -16.16 8.26 10.70
N ARG A 148 -17.23 8.38 11.49
CA ARG A 148 -17.72 7.30 12.37
C ARG A 148 -18.15 6.02 11.64
N ASP A 149 -18.54 6.15 10.38
CA ASP A 149 -19.05 5.03 9.57
C ASP A 149 -17.94 4.41 8.70
N MET A 150 -16.77 5.06 8.63
CA MET A 150 -15.62 4.59 7.84
C MET A 150 -15.02 3.26 8.37
N PRO A 151 -14.89 2.99 9.69
CA PRO A 151 -14.25 1.76 10.16
C PRO A 151 -14.97 0.50 9.67
N ALA A 152 -16.31 0.56 9.60
CA ALA A 152 -17.13 -0.54 9.10
C ALA A 152 -17.01 -0.76 7.58
N LYS A 153 -16.52 0.22 6.81
CA LYS A 153 -16.46 0.18 5.34
C LYS A 153 -15.05 -0.02 4.78
N CYS A 154 -14.03 0.54 5.39
CA CYS A 154 -12.65 0.46 4.90
C CYS A 154 -11.64 -0.08 5.94
N GLY A 155 -12.05 -0.26 7.20
CA GLY A 155 -11.14 -0.68 8.27
C GLY A 155 -10.51 0.48 9.02
N LEU A 156 -10.09 0.23 10.26
CA LEU A 156 -9.65 1.25 11.21
C LEU A 156 -8.30 1.87 10.79
N ASP A 157 -7.39 1.08 10.22
CA ASP A 157 -6.12 1.59 9.68
C ASP A 157 -6.31 2.70 8.62
N LEU A 158 -7.22 2.49 7.66
CA LEU A 158 -7.51 3.48 6.60
C LEU A 158 -8.25 4.70 7.15
N THR A 159 -9.12 4.51 8.14
CA THR A 159 -9.78 5.65 8.81
C THR A 159 -8.81 6.55 9.53
N LEU A 160 -7.78 5.97 10.17
CA LEU A 160 -6.78 6.74 10.90
C LEU A 160 -5.84 7.48 9.96
N HIS A 161 -5.57 6.92 8.79
CA HIS A 161 -4.87 7.65 7.74
C HIS A 161 -5.67 8.86 7.23
N ALA A 162 -6.99 8.70 7.01
CA ALA A 162 -7.85 9.83 6.65
C ALA A 162 -7.93 10.88 7.77
N ARG A 163 -7.98 10.44 9.04
CA ARG A 163 -7.96 11.31 10.22
C ARG A 163 -6.63 12.06 10.35
N PHE A 164 -5.50 11.42 10.03
CA PHE A 164 -4.19 12.06 9.97
C PHE A 164 -4.18 13.20 8.94
N LEU A 165 -4.64 12.95 7.71
CA LEU A 165 -4.74 13.99 6.67
C LEU A 165 -5.65 15.16 7.11
N ARG A 166 -6.78 14.85 7.75
CA ARG A 166 -7.67 15.87 8.33
C ARG A 166 -6.97 16.68 9.43
N GLY A 167 -6.23 16.02 10.31
CA GLY A 167 -5.44 16.67 11.37
C GLY A 167 -4.39 17.61 10.80
N CYS A 168 -3.64 17.16 9.78
CA CYS A 168 -2.69 18.00 9.06
C CYS A 168 -3.37 19.21 8.42
N PHE A 169 -4.52 19.04 7.77
CA PHE A 169 -5.27 20.17 7.18
C PHE A 169 -5.67 21.24 8.20
N PHE A 170 -6.24 20.85 9.35
CA PHE A 170 -6.60 21.84 10.39
C PHE A 170 -5.37 22.48 11.02
N TYR A 171 -4.30 21.72 11.19
CA TYR A 171 -3.03 22.24 11.67
C TYR A 171 -2.43 23.27 10.70
N THR A 172 -2.36 22.98 9.41
CA THR A 172 -1.82 23.92 8.42
C THR A 172 -2.69 25.15 8.26
N LEU A 173 -4.01 25.01 8.39
CA LEU A 173 -4.94 26.15 8.43
C LEU A 173 -4.63 27.07 9.61
N LEU A 174 -4.48 26.50 10.81
CA LEU A 174 -4.17 27.25 12.02
C LEU A 174 -2.84 28.01 11.88
N GLN A 175 -1.79 27.34 11.37
CA GLN A 175 -0.49 27.98 11.18
C GLN A 175 -0.53 29.05 10.11
N THR A 176 -1.25 28.83 9.01
CA THR A 176 -1.39 29.84 7.95
C THR A 176 -2.09 31.10 8.47
N LEU A 177 -3.06 30.97 9.36
CA LEU A 177 -3.77 32.14 9.91
C LEU A 177 -2.98 32.90 10.99
N ILE A 178 -1.94 32.31 11.57
CA ILE A 178 -1.19 32.91 12.69
C ILE A 178 0.23 33.28 12.28
N VAL A 179 0.98 32.33 11.73
CA VAL A 179 2.41 32.52 11.40
C VAL A 179 2.57 33.53 10.26
N MET A 180 1.71 33.47 9.23
CA MET A 180 1.83 34.34 8.07
C MET A 180 1.58 35.82 8.39
N PRO A 181 0.50 36.22 9.10
CA PRO A 181 0.29 37.62 9.46
C PRO A 181 1.36 38.20 10.40
N ILE A 182 2.03 37.36 11.20
CA ILE A 182 3.08 37.79 12.14
C ILE A 182 4.43 37.94 11.44
N LEU A 183 4.88 36.88 10.74
CA LEU A 183 6.22 36.85 10.17
C LEU A 183 6.36 37.61 8.85
N MET A 184 5.30 37.68 8.03
CA MET A 184 5.41 38.34 6.73
C MET A 184 5.75 39.84 6.86
N PRO A 185 5.03 40.65 7.66
CA PRO A 185 5.38 42.06 7.84
C PRO A 185 6.80 42.23 8.42
N LEU A 186 7.15 41.41 9.40
CA LEU A 186 8.45 41.45 10.08
C LEU A 186 9.61 41.27 9.08
N HIS A 187 9.53 40.29 8.19
CA HIS A 187 10.57 40.07 7.17
C HIS A 187 10.58 41.13 6.07
N ILE A 188 9.43 41.71 5.71
CA ILE A 188 9.38 42.74 4.67
C ILE A 188 9.97 44.05 5.18
N PHE A 189 9.53 44.53 6.36
CA PHE A 189 9.94 45.83 6.91
C PHE A 189 11.40 45.87 7.37
N TYR A 190 11.92 44.77 7.90
CA TYR A 190 13.30 44.71 8.42
C TYR A 190 14.29 44.02 7.46
N SER A 191 13.92 43.83 6.19
CA SER A 191 14.85 43.30 5.19
C SER A 191 15.93 44.33 4.78
N PRO A 192 17.16 43.88 4.47
CA PRO A 192 18.20 44.74 3.88
C PRO A 192 17.74 45.33 2.55
N THR A 193 18.15 46.57 2.28
CA THR A 193 17.87 47.26 1.00
C THR A 193 18.67 46.70 -0.18
N ASP A 194 19.78 46.02 0.11
CA ASP A 194 20.74 45.52 -0.89
C ASP A 194 20.20 44.30 -1.67
N ILE A 195 19.18 43.63 -1.13
CA ILE A 195 18.56 42.46 -1.75
C ILE A 195 17.33 42.90 -2.55
N ALA A 196 17.29 42.56 -3.84
CA ALA A 196 16.18 42.84 -4.73
C ALA A 196 14.83 42.42 -4.12
N SER A 197 13.80 43.27 -4.28
CA SER A 197 12.43 43.00 -3.78
C SER A 197 11.80 41.73 -4.37
N THR A 198 12.30 41.30 -5.54
CA THR A 198 11.89 40.09 -6.25
C THR A 198 12.63 38.83 -5.79
N SER A 199 13.61 38.92 -4.88
CA SER A 199 14.40 37.79 -4.41
C SER A 199 13.78 37.10 -3.20
N MET A 200 13.65 35.77 -3.27
CA MET A 200 13.17 34.90 -2.19
C MET A 200 14.07 34.89 -0.95
N LEU A 201 15.35 35.25 -1.11
CA LEU A 201 16.32 35.32 -0.01
C LEU A 201 16.08 36.52 0.90
N ARG A 202 15.40 37.56 0.39
CA ARG A 202 15.10 38.79 1.13
C ARG A 202 14.31 38.51 2.41
N ALA A 203 13.40 37.54 2.36
CA ALA A 203 12.53 37.14 3.47
C ALA A 203 13.04 35.92 4.26
N SER A 204 14.35 35.66 4.23
CA SER A 204 14.97 34.61 5.04
C SER A 204 15.36 35.10 6.44
N VAL A 205 15.48 34.17 7.38
CA VAL A 205 16.08 34.47 8.70
C VAL A 205 17.53 34.93 8.57
N SER A 206 18.30 34.43 7.60
CA SER A 206 19.69 34.87 7.36
C SER A 206 19.77 36.36 7.04
N SER A 207 18.85 36.84 6.19
CA SER A 207 18.71 38.26 5.83
C SER A 207 18.30 39.13 7.02
N LEU A 208 17.44 38.60 7.91
CA LEU A 208 16.97 39.29 9.12
C LEU A 208 18.06 39.44 10.20
N VAL A 209 18.94 38.43 10.34
CA VAL A 209 20.06 38.47 11.30
C VAL A 209 21.10 39.51 10.91
N GLN A 210 21.33 39.69 9.60
CA GLN A 210 22.30 40.65 9.06
C GLN A 210 21.80 42.12 9.11
N SER A 211 20.53 42.35 9.46
CA SER A 211 19.92 43.69 9.52
C SER A 211 19.52 44.09 10.95
N SER A 212 18.90 45.27 11.09
CA SER A 212 18.24 45.73 12.32
C SER A 212 17.07 44.84 12.80
N GLY A 213 16.80 43.74 12.10
CA GLY A 213 15.84 42.70 12.43
C GLY A 213 16.29 41.73 13.52
N SER A 214 17.59 41.67 13.87
CA SER A 214 18.09 40.70 14.86
C SER A 214 17.42 40.83 16.24
N ARG A 215 16.99 42.04 16.62
CA ARG A 215 16.22 42.31 17.86
C ARG A 215 14.88 41.55 17.94
N TRP A 216 14.34 41.11 16.81
CA TRP A 216 13.04 40.42 16.72
C TRP A 216 13.16 38.90 16.64
N LEU A 217 14.36 38.33 16.77
CA LEU A 217 14.56 36.88 16.73
C LEU A 217 13.79 36.12 17.82
N TRP A 218 13.46 36.78 18.95
CA TRP A 218 12.62 36.18 20.00
C TRP A 218 11.20 35.83 19.50
N VAL A 219 10.69 36.52 18.48
CA VAL A 219 9.39 36.22 17.85
C VAL A 219 9.44 34.86 17.16
N HIS A 220 10.54 34.57 16.44
CA HIS A 220 10.76 33.24 15.86
C HIS A 220 10.84 32.17 16.94
N ALA A 221 11.56 32.43 18.04
CA ALA A 221 11.67 31.49 19.16
C ALA A 221 10.30 31.16 19.78
N LEU A 222 9.44 32.16 19.99
CA LEU A 222 8.07 31.95 20.50
C LEU A 222 7.22 31.14 19.51
N LEU A 223 7.35 31.43 18.22
CA LEU A 223 6.63 30.69 17.18
C LEU A 223 7.08 29.22 17.06
N ILE A 224 8.36 28.90 17.32
CA ILE A 224 8.83 27.50 17.40
C ILE A 224 8.07 26.73 18.48
N TRP A 225 7.94 27.33 19.68
CA TRP A 225 7.16 26.73 20.77
C TRP A 225 5.69 26.57 20.39
N TRP A 226 5.09 27.59 19.79
CA TRP A 226 3.70 27.54 19.30
C TRP A 226 3.49 26.38 18.31
N VAL A 227 4.32 26.27 17.28
CA VAL A 227 4.28 25.22 16.25
C VAL A 227 4.46 23.83 16.88
N SER A 228 5.45 23.68 17.76
CA SER A 228 5.73 22.42 18.45
C SER A 228 4.57 21.96 19.34
N ILE A 229 3.99 22.88 20.13
CA ILE A 229 2.87 22.59 21.04
C ILE A 229 1.61 22.23 20.24
N THR A 230 1.24 23.06 19.26
CA THR A 230 0.04 22.83 18.44
C THR A 230 0.16 21.55 17.59
N TRP A 231 1.35 21.19 17.12
CA TRP A 231 1.57 19.90 16.44
C TRP A 231 1.45 18.72 17.41
N THR A 232 2.05 18.82 18.59
CA THR A 232 1.93 17.79 19.64
C THR A 232 0.47 17.56 20.02
N CYS A 233 -0.30 18.64 20.22
CA CYS A 233 -1.76 18.57 20.46
C CYS A 233 -2.50 17.87 19.31
N THR A 234 -2.11 18.15 18.05
CA THR A 234 -2.69 17.52 16.86
C THR A 234 -2.42 16.01 16.83
N VAL A 235 -1.17 15.59 17.08
CA VAL A 235 -0.78 14.17 17.16
C VAL A 235 -1.50 13.46 18.31
N LEU A 236 -1.64 14.11 19.46
CA LEU A 236 -2.41 13.61 20.59
C LEU A 236 -3.90 13.43 20.23
N TRP A 237 -4.50 14.38 19.52
CA TRP A 237 -5.88 14.27 19.04
C TRP A 237 -6.09 13.12 18.04
N ILE A 238 -5.11 12.87 17.16
CA ILE A 238 -5.13 11.73 16.23
C ILE A 238 -5.02 10.40 17.00
N THR A 239 -4.05 10.28 17.90
CA THR A 239 -3.79 9.05 18.66
C THR A 239 -4.94 8.72 19.64
N TRP A 240 -5.46 9.73 20.35
CA TRP A 240 -6.63 9.58 21.22
C TRP A 240 -7.88 9.16 20.44
N GLY A 241 -8.08 9.75 19.25
CA GLY A 241 -9.15 9.34 18.33
C GLY A 241 -9.03 7.87 17.94
N GLY A 242 -7.83 7.40 17.58
CA GLY A 242 -7.57 5.99 17.30
C GLY A 242 -7.85 5.06 18.47
N LEU A 243 -7.47 5.46 19.70
CA LEU A 243 -7.81 4.71 20.90
C LEU A 243 -9.33 4.68 21.16
N ALA A 244 -10.03 5.79 20.93
CA ALA A 244 -11.48 5.86 21.07
C ALA A 244 -12.20 4.91 20.09
N TYR A 245 -11.75 4.84 18.83
CA TYR A 245 -12.29 3.90 17.85
C TYR A 245 -12.05 2.44 18.25
N ARG A 246 -10.84 2.08 18.71
CA ARG A 246 -10.56 0.73 19.24
C ARG A 246 -11.47 0.38 20.41
N ARG A 247 -11.66 1.30 21.35
CA ARG A 247 -12.56 1.07 22.50
C ARG A 247 -13.99 0.78 22.04
N ARG A 248 -14.49 1.48 21.02
CA ARG A 248 -15.82 1.24 20.44
C ARG A 248 -15.91 -0.12 19.75
N GLU A 249 -14.89 -0.48 18.97
CA GLU A 249 -14.84 -1.78 18.27
C GLU A 249 -14.78 -2.95 19.28
N ILE A 250 -13.98 -2.83 20.33
CA ILE A 250 -13.91 -3.83 21.41
C ILE A 250 -15.25 -3.95 22.13
N LYS A 251 -15.91 -2.81 22.45
CA LYS A 251 -17.25 -2.83 23.05
C LYS A 251 -18.28 -3.49 22.13
N ALA A 252 -18.26 -3.16 20.84
CA ALA A 252 -19.15 -3.77 19.85
C ALA A 252 -18.92 -5.28 19.70
N LEU A 253 -17.66 -5.72 19.71
CA LEU A 253 -17.30 -7.15 19.71
C LEU A 253 -17.79 -7.84 20.99
N ALA A 254 -17.61 -7.21 22.16
CA ALA A 254 -18.05 -7.75 23.45
C ALA A 254 -19.57 -7.94 23.50
N ILE A 255 -20.34 -6.96 23.02
CA ILE A 255 -21.81 -7.04 22.95
C ILE A 255 -22.24 -8.20 22.03
N LYS A 256 -21.58 -8.37 20.87
CA LYS A 256 -21.85 -9.49 19.96
C LYS A 256 -21.57 -10.84 20.62
N VAL A 257 -20.42 -10.98 21.28
CA VAL A 257 -20.06 -12.20 22.01
C VAL A 257 -21.09 -12.52 23.10
N GLN A 258 -21.55 -11.51 23.83
CA GLN A 258 -22.55 -11.68 24.88
C GLN A 258 -23.92 -12.07 24.31
N LYS A 259 -24.34 -11.46 23.20
CA LYS A 259 -25.59 -11.81 22.52
C LYS A 259 -25.58 -13.26 22.04
N GLU A 260 -24.49 -13.72 21.43
CA GLU A 260 -24.39 -15.10 20.97
C GLU A 260 -24.35 -16.10 22.13
N ARG A 261 -23.65 -15.77 23.23
CA ARG A 261 -23.72 -16.57 24.46
C ARG A 261 -25.15 -16.68 24.98
N ALA A 262 -25.93 -15.60 24.92
CA ALA A 262 -27.34 -15.62 25.32
C ALA A 262 -28.19 -16.47 24.35
N ASN A 263 -28.01 -16.32 23.03
CA ASN A 263 -28.71 -17.13 22.03
C ASN A 263 -28.48 -18.64 22.25
N LYS A 264 -27.24 -19.04 22.55
CA LYS A 264 -26.93 -20.44 22.83
C LYS A 264 -27.63 -20.95 24.09
N ARG A 265 -27.62 -20.17 25.18
CA ARG A 265 -28.33 -20.53 26.42
C ARG A 265 -29.81 -20.80 26.20
N VAL A 266 -30.43 -20.01 25.31
CA VAL A 266 -31.83 -20.22 24.90
C VAL A 266 -31.97 -21.49 24.05
N ALA A 267 -31.06 -21.71 23.09
CA ALA A 267 -31.08 -22.89 22.23
C ALA A 267 -30.83 -24.21 22.98
N SER A 268 -30.02 -24.19 24.04
CA SER A 268 -29.69 -25.38 24.85
C SER A 268 -30.67 -25.64 26.00
N GLY A 269 -31.85 -24.99 26.01
CA GLY A 269 -32.90 -25.27 27.00
C GLY A 269 -32.52 -25.00 28.47
N GLY A 270 -31.43 -24.29 28.74
CA GLY A 270 -30.95 -24.04 30.11
C GLY A 270 -30.24 -25.21 30.81
N GLU A 271 -29.98 -26.34 30.13
CA GLU A 271 -29.33 -27.52 30.74
C GLU A 271 -27.80 -27.42 30.91
N GLU A 272 -27.14 -26.37 30.38
CA GLU A 272 -25.69 -26.23 30.50
C GLU A 272 -25.30 -25.67 31.89
N GLY A 273 -24.89 -26.57 32.78
CA GLY A 273 -24.12 -26.26 33.98
C GLY A 273 -22.83 -25.48 33.68
N MET A 274 -22.21 -24.94 34.74
CA MET A 274 -21.13 -23.94 34.77
C MET A 274 -19.84 -24.26 33.96
N ASP A 275 -19.75 -25.38 33.24
CA ASP A 275 -18.51 -25.97 32.72
C ASP A 275 -18.37 -26.06 31.18
N GLY A 276 -19.35 -25.62 30.39
CA GLY A 276 -19.28 -25.58 28.92
C GLY A 276 -18.62 -24.32 28.34
N MET A 277 -17.41 -23.95 28.78
CA MET A 277 -16.75 -22.68 28.38
C MET A 277 -16.15 -22.64 26.96
N ALA A 278 -16.39 -23.65 26.12
CA ALA A 278 -16.05 -23.59 24.70
C ALA A 278 -17.12 -22.76 23.97
N LEU A 279 -16.80 -21.48 23.69
CA LEU A 279 -17.57 -20.69 22.73
C LEU A 279 -17.67 -21.51 21.42
N PRO A 280 -18.87 -21.67 20.81
CA PRO A 280 -19.06 -22.50 19.64
C PRO A 280 -18.01 -22.23 18.56
N GLU A 281 -17.65 -23.30 17.86
CA GLU A 281 -16.89 -23.27 16.62
C GLU A 281 -17.28 -22.04 15.77
N ASP A 282 -16.25 -21.31 15.36
CA ASP A 282 -16.25 -20.53 14.12
C ASP A 282 -17.16 -19.30 13.99
N TYR A 283 -17.18 -18.41 15.00
CA TYR A 283 -17.31 -16.99 14.65
C TYR A 283 -15.96 -16.42 14.16
N GLU A 284 -15.89 -16.19 12.85
CA GLU A 284 -14.70 -15.70 12.15
C GLU A 284 -14.08 -14.45 12.81
N GLY A 285 -12.82 -14.57 13.25
CA GLY A 285 -12.03 -13.48 13.81
C GLY A 285 -11.95 -13.42 15.34
N ILE A 286 -12.76 -14.20 16.08
CA ILE A 286 -12.67 -14.24 17.55
C ILE A 286 -11.57 -15.18 18.02
N LYS A 287 -11.38 -16.34 17.35
CA LYS A 287 -10.30 -17.32 17.65
C LYS A 287 -8.94 -16.62 17.70
N ARG A 288 -8.71 -15.64 16.81
CA ARG A 288 -7.51 -14.78 16.80
C ARG A 288 -7.17 -14.14 18.15
N PHE A 289 -8.15 -13.67 18.92
CA PHE A 289 -7.88 -13.02 20.21
C PHE A 289 -7.55 -14.00 21.35
N ARG A 290 -7.78 -15.30 21.11
CA ARG A 290 -7.45 -16.40 22.01
C ARG A 290 -6.23 -17.18 21.56
N THR A 291 -5.84 -17.05 20.29
CA THR A 291 -4.66 -17.71 19.74
C THR A 291 -3.39 -16.88 19.94
N VAL A 292 -2.33 -17.54 20.36
CA VAL A 292 -0.97 -17.02 20.44
C VAL A 292 -0.11 -17.77 19.42
N MET A 293 0.69 -17.03 18.65
CA MET A 293 1.69 -17.59 17.76
C MET A 293 3.01 -17.71 18.53
N VAL A 294 3.59 -18.91 18.55
CA VAL A 294 4.86 -19.21 19.20
C VAL A 294 5.93 -19.38 18.13
N LEU A 295 7.04 -18.67 18.28
CA LEU A 295 8.17 -18.66 17.35
C LEU A 295 9.42 -19.27 18.02
N ASN A 296 10.34 -19.79 17.21
CA ASN A 296 11.63 -20.35 17.65
C ASN A 296 11.49 -21.52 18.63
N ILE A 297 10.61 -22.48 18.32
CA ILE A 297 10.45 -23.70 19.10
C ILE A 297 11.67 -24.63 18.85
N PRO A 298 12.43 -25.00 19.91
CA PRO A 298 13.52 -25.97 19.83
C PRO A 298 13.02 -27.31 19.29
N PRO A 299 13.85 -28.10 18.59
CA PRO A 299 13.45 -29.40 18.04
C PRO A 299 12.85 -30.33 19.10
N ASP A 300 13.40 -30.33 20.31
CA ASP A 300 13.00 -31.17 21.44
C ASP A 300 11.61 -30.82 22.02
N MET A 301 11.03 -29.67 21.65
CA MET A 301 9.72 -29.21 22.12
C MET A 301 8.68 -29.17 20.99
N ARG A 302 8.93 -29.81 19.84
CA ARG A 302 8.04 -29.75 18.67
C ARG A 302 6.98 -30.86 18.68
N ASP A 303 6.37 -31.06 19.84
CA ASP A 303 5.24 -31.95 20.04
C ASP A 303 4.10 -31.18 20.70
N GLU A 304 2.86 -31.50 20.33
CA GLU A 304 1.67 -30.74 20.72
C GLU A 304 1.42 -30.86 22.23
N ASN A 305 1.55 -32.07 22.77
CA ASN A 305 1.40 -32.36 24.20
C ASN A 305 2.45 -31.63 25.05
N ILE A 306 3.73 -31.69 24.65
CA ILE A 306 4.82 -31.00 25.36
C ILE A 306 4.59 -29.48 25.40
N LEU A 307 4.06 -28.92 24.30
CA LEU A 307 3.78 -27.49 24.23
C LEU A 307 2.58 -27.12 25.11
N GLN A 308 1.56 -27.96 25.18
CA GLN A 308 0.41 -27.80 26.08
C GLN A 308 0.88 -27.80 27.55
N ASP A 309 1.62 -28.81 27.96
CA ASP A 309 2.17 -28.92 29.32
C ASP A 309 3.06 -27.73 29.68
N TYR A 310 3.86 -27.28 28.72
CA TYR A 310 4.69 -26.08 28.87
C TYR A 310 3.85 -24.84 29.22
N PHE A 311 2.76 -24.57 28.49
CA PHE A 311 1.92 -23.41 28.77
C PHE A 311 1.17 -23.55 30.09
N ASP A 312 0.59 -24.71 30.37
CA ASP A 312 -0.13 -24.96 31.61
C ASP A 312 0.79 -24.82 32.83
N HIS A 313 2.02 -25.34 32.77
CA HIS A 313 3.02 -25.17 33.84
C HIS A 313 3.30 -23.70 34.17
N TYR A 314 3.51 -22.85 33.15
CA TYR A 314 3.84 -21.44 33.40
C TYR A 314 2.64 -20.60 33.82
N ILE A 315 1.43 -20.95 33.36
CA ILE A 315 0.18 -20.32 33.81
C ILE A 315 -0.05 -20.65 35.28
N GLU A 316 0.04 -21.92 35.65
CA GLU A 316 -0.20 -22.39 37.02
C GLU A 316 0.84 -21.80 37.99
N LYS A 317 2.12 -21.84 37.61
CA LYS A 317 3.19 -21.19 38.37
C LYS A 317 2.96 -19.70 38.58
N HIS A 318 2.37 -19.01 37.61
CA HIS A 318 2.01 -17.60 37.77
C HIS A 318 0.83 -17.41 38.73
N HIS A 319 -0.18 -18.28 38.68
CA HIS A 319 -1.31 -18.26 39.63
C HIS A 319 -0.85 -18.51 41.07
N GLN A 320 -0.03 -19.54 41.29
CA GLN A 320 0.54 -19.84 42.61
C GLN A 320 1.35 -18.68 43.19
N ARG A 321 2.19 -18.02 42.37
CA ARG A 321 2.96 -16.84 42.79
C ARG A 321 2.09 -15.64 43.15
N LYS A 322 0.90 -15.54 42.58
CA LYS A 322 -0.04 -14.44 42.87
C LYS A 322 -0.82 -14.71 44.16
N GLN A 323 -1.18 -15.97 44.42
CA GLN A 323 -1.90 -16.37 45.63
C GLN A 323 -1.03 -16.32 46.88
N ASP A 324 0.27 -16.59 46.77
CA ASP A 324 1.20 -16.62 47.91
C ASP A 324 2.39 -15.67 47.69
N PRO A 325 2.28 -14.38 48.10
CA PRO A 325 3.35 -13.39 47.96
C PRO A 325 4.61 -13.74 48.75
N SER A 326 4.50 -14.57 49.80
CA SER A 326 5.61 -14.98 50.67
C SER A 326 6.60 -15.92 49.96
N LYS A 327 6.15 -16.66 48.95
CA LYS A 327 7.00 -17.51 48.09
C LYS A 327 7.77 -16.74 47.01
N ARG A 328 7.69 -15.41 46.99
CA ARG A 328 8.48 -14.53 46.13
C ARG A 328 9.93 -14.49 46.63
N LYS A 329 10.64 -15.62 46.55
CA LYS A 329 12.04 -15.73 47.00
C LYS A 329 12.90 -14.61 46.36
N HIS A 330 13.69 -13.96 47.21
CA HIS A 330 14.63 -12.90 46.85
C HIS A 330 15.47 -13.30 45.63
N LEU A 331 15.52 -12.43 44.63
CA LEU A 331 16.24 -12.64 43.37
C LEU A 331 17.77 -12.50 43.54
N THR A 332 18.34 -13.22 44.49
CA THR A 332 19.78 -13.24 44.73
C THR A 332 20.21 -14.68 45.01
N LYS A 333 21.02 -15.23 44.10
CA LYS A 333 21.64 -16.57 44.11
C LYS A 333 20.77 -17.75 43.63
N ARG A 334 20.68 -17.90 42.32
CA ARG A 334 20.80 -19.20 41.63
C ARG A 334 21.45 -19.00 40.27
N PHE A 335 22.76 -18.71 40.30
CA PHE A 335 23.68 -19.00 39.20
C PHE A 335 24.51 -20.21 39.61
N LYS A 336 24.91 -21.00 38.61
CA LYS A 336 25.53 -22.34 38.67
C LYS A 336 24.51 -23.47 38.84
N HIS A 337 23.99 -23.95 37.71
CA HIS A 337 24.10 -25.34 37.24
C HIS A 337 23.54 -25.35 35.81
N ALA A 338 24.44 -25.23 34.83
CA ALA A 338 24.13 -25.47 33.44
C ALA A 338 24.07 -26.99 33.25
N THR A 339 22.88 -27.57 33.26
CA THR A 339 22.70 -28.94 32.76
C THR A 339 22.73 -28.88 31.24
N PRO A 340 23.69 -29.54 30.55
CA PRO A 340 23.66 -29.68 29.11
C PRO A 340 22.41 -30.49 28.71
N ILE A 341 21.56 -29.90 27.88
CA ILE A 341 20.32 -30.52 27.40
C ILE A 341 20.71 -31.47 26.27
N GLY A 342 20.44 -32.76 26.46
CA GLY A 342 20.78 -33.84 25.54
C GLY A 342 20.85 -35.24 26.15
N ARG A 343 20.61 -35.41 27.46
CA ARG A 343 20.70 -36.74 28.10
C ARG A 343 19.70 -37.05 29.21
N ASN A 344 18.58 -36.34 29.29
CA ASN A 344 17.56 -36.65 30.29
C ASN A 344 16.34 -37.26 29.61
N SER A 345 16.08 -38.54 29.89
CA SER A 345 14.84 -39.27 29.60
C SER A 345 13.65 -38.78 30.44
N SER A 346 13.74 -37.61 31.08
CA SER A 346 12.79 -37.10 32.08
C SER A 346 11.96 -35.92 31.55
N TYR A 347 11.58 -35.97 30.27
CA TYR A 347 10.44 -35.21 29.75
C TYR A 347 9.14 -36.04 29.76
N SER A 348 9.15 -37.25 30.35
CA SER A 348 8.03 -37.71 31.15
C SER A 348 8.06 -36.92 32.46
N VAL A 349 7.57 -35.68 32.44
CA VAL A 349 7.07 -35.16 33.70
C VAL A 349 5.78 -35.95 33.89
N ASP A 350 5.77 -36.87 34.85
CA ASP A 350 4.55 -37.48 35.38
C ASP A 350 3.76 -36.36 36.07
N VAL A 351 3.20 -35.46 35.27
CA VAL A 351 2.16 -34.54 35.69
C VAL A 351 0.88 -35.29 35.41
N GLU A 352 0.17 -35.68 36.47
CA GLU A 352 -1.23 -36.08 36.30
C GLU A 352 -1.92 -34.98 35.48
N PRO A 353 -2.61 -35.33 34.38
CA PRO A 353 -3.19 -34.34 33.49
C PRO A 353 -4.06 -33.39 34.31
N ALA A 354 -3.70 -32.11 34.31
CA ALA A 354 -4.45 -31.10 35.03
C ALA A 354 -5.92 -31.20 34.58
N GLU A 355 -6.81 -31.47 35.53
CA GLU A 355 -8.21 -31.88 35.31
C GLU A 355 -9.01 -30.90 34.41
N LYS A 356 -8.50 -29.67 34.22
CA LYS A 356 -8.94 -28.70 33.19
C LYS A 356 -7.75 -27.90 32.60
N SER A 357 -7.09 -28.41 31.56
CA SER A 357 -6.07 -27.64 30.79
C SER A 357 -6.66 -26.31 30.26
N SER A 358 -5.89 -25.22 30.40
CA SER A 358 -6.29 -23.88 29.93
C SER A 358 -6.14 -23.72 28.41
N VAL A 359 -5.36 -24.61 27.79
CA VAL A 359 -5.16 -24.71 26.36
C VAL A 359 -6.32 -25.50 25.75
N GLU A 360 -6.84 -25.00 24.63
CA GLU A 360 -7.92 -25.63 23.86
C GLU A 360 -7.35 -26.48 22.72
N ASP A 361 -6.37 -25.93 21.99
CA ASP A 361 -5.83 -26.55 20.78
C ASP A 361 -4.39 -26.05 20.52
N VAL A 362 -3.52 -26.94 20.03
CA VAL A 362 -2.13 -26.65 19.66
C VAL A 362 -1.90 -27.13 18.24
N VAL A 363 -1.71 -26.19 17.31
CA VAL A 363 -1.44 -26.49 15.91
C VAL A 363 0.02 -26.21 15.58
N LEU A 364 0.82 -27.28 15.41
CA LEU A 364 2.19 -27.17 14.91
C LEU A 364 2.22 -26.92 13.40
N VAL A 365 3.00 -25.91 12.99
CA VAL A 365 3.19 -25.65 11.57
C VAL A 365 4.12 -26.72 10.99
N ARG A 366 3.67 -27.38 9.92
CA ARG A 366 4.46 -28.41 9.23
C ARG A 366 5.04 -27.90 7.91
N LYS A 367 6.16 -28.48 7.47
CA LYS A 367 6.84 -28.09 6.24
C LYS A 367 6.18 -28.69 5.00
N LEU A 368 5.06 -28.09 4.56
CA LEU A 368 4.28 -28.53 3.40
C LEU A 368 4.78 -27.97 2.05
N GLY A 369 6.09 -27.73 1.92
CA GLY A 369 6.67 -27.06 0.75
C GLY A 369 6.42 -27.80 -0.58
N VAL A 370 6.51 -29.13 -0.56
CA VAL A 370 6.24 -29.98 -1.73
C VAL A 370 4.79 -29.83 -2.17
N LEU A 371 3.84 -29.92 -1.24
CA LEU A 371 2.41 -29.85 -1.51
C LEU A 371 2.00 -28.46 -2.02
N ILE A 372 2.52 -27.39 -1.41
CA ILE A 372 2.31 -26.00 -1.88
C ILE A 372 2.82 -25.84 -3.31
N ASN A 373 4.00 -26.37 -3.62
CA ASN A 373 4.59 -26.30 -4.96
C ASN A 373 3.79 -27.13 -5.98
N LEU A 374 3.38 -28.35 -5.65
CA LEU A 374 2.55 -29.19 -6.52
C LEU A 374 1.20 -28.53 -6.82
N ARG A 375 0.51 -28.02 -5.79
CA ARG A 375 -0.73 -27.28 -5.95
C ARG A 375 -0.54 -26.04 -6.84
N SER A 376 0.51 -25.25 -6.60
CA SER A 376 0.80 -24.05 -7.39
C SER A 376 1.06 -24.38 -8.86
N ARG A 377 1.85 -25.43 -9.15
CA ARG A 377 2.12 -25.91 -10.50
C ARG A 377 0.85 -26.43 -11.18
N ARG A 378 0.02 -27.19 -10.46
CA ARG A 378 -1.28 -27.68 -10.97
C ARG A 378 -2.20 -26.53 -11.34
N GLU A 379 -2.31 -25.51 -10.49
CA GLU A 379 -3.10 -24.31 -10.77
C GLU A 379 -2.57 -23.52 -11.98
N GLU A 380 -1.24 -23.46 -12.17
CA GLU A 380 -0.64 -22.83 -13.35
C GLU A 380 -0.94 -23.60 -14.64
N VAL A 381 -0.85 -24.93 -14.63
CA VAL A 381 -1.22 -25.79 -15.77
C VAL A 381 -2.70 -25.63 -16.09
N LEU A 382 -3.58 -25.61 -15.09
CA LEU A 382 -5.01 -25.39 -15.27
C LEU A 382 -5.29 -24.02 -15.91
N LYS A 383 -4.58 -22.96 -15.49
CA LYS A 383 -4.67 -21.65 -16.14
C LYS A 383 -4.24 -21.72 -17.61
N LYS A 384 -3.14 -22.40 -17.92
CA LYS A 384 -2.66 -22.57 -19.31
C LYS A 384 -3.67 -23.35 -20.16
N LEU A 385 -4.31 -24.38 -19.58
CA LEU A 385 -5.33 -25.20 -20.23
C LEU A 385 -6.61 -24.38 -20.55
N GLU A 386 -7.09 -23.58 -19.59
CA GLU A 386 -8.19 -22.64 -19.81
C GLU A 386 -7.88 -21.64 -20.95
N ILE A 387 -6.65 -21.12 -21.01
CA ILE A 387 -6.21 -20.24 -22.11
C ILE A 387 -6.24 -20.99 -23.44
N ALA A 388 -5.73 -22.23 -23.47
CA ALA A 388 -5.71 -23.03 -24.68
C ALA A 388 -7.13 -23.31 -25.22
N HIS A 389 -8.07 -23.72 -24.36
CA HIS A 389 -9.47 -23.93 -24.75
C HIS A 389 -10.16 -22.65 -25.23
N THR A 390 -9.91 -21.52 -24.57
CA THR A 390 -10.51 -20.23 -24.98
C THR A 390 -9.93 -19.71 -26.30
N GLU A 391 -8.64 -19.89 -26.56
CA GLU A 391 -8.03 -19.56 -27.84
C GLU A 391 -8.50 -20.50 -28.97
N LEU A 392 -8.66 -21.81 -28.68
CA LEU A 392 -9.28 -22.76 -29.60
C LEU A 392 -10.68 -22.27 -30.00
N ALA A 393 -11.54 -21.99 -29.02
CA ALA A 393 -12.91 -21.54 -29.26
C ALA A 393 -12.96 -20.26 -30.11
N LYS A 394 -12.07 -19.28 -29.83
CA LYS A 394 -11.99 -18.05 -30.64
C LYS A 394 -11.58 -18.31 -32.08
N ARG A 395 -10.60 -19.19 -32.32
CA ARG A 395 -10.13 -19.54 -33.67
C ARG A 395 -11.25 -20.20 -34.46
N VAL A 396 -11.93 -21.18 -33.85
CA VAL A 396 -13.06 -21.88 -34.47
C VAL A 396 -14.20 -20.91 -34.77
N LEU A 397 -14.64 -20.10 -33.80
CA LEU A 397 -15.73 -19.14 -34.01
C LEU A 397 -15.36 -18.06 -35.05
N ALA A 398 -14.12 -17.60 -35.09
CA ALA A 398 -13.66 -16.65 -36.09
C ALA A 398 -13.69 -17.23 -37.51
N ASP A 399 -13.41 -18.53 -37.66
CA ASP A 399 -13.46 -19.21 -38.95
C ASP A 399 -14.91 -19.52 -39.35
N VAL A 400 -15.71 -20.06 -38.43
CA VAL A 400 -17.15 -20.29 -38.60
C VAL A 400 -17.88 -19.01 -38.98
N ALA A 401 -17.52 -17.86 -38.38
CA ALA A 401 -18.13 -16.57 -38.69
C ALA A 401 -17.91 -16.13 -40.15
N LYS A 402 -16.84 -16.56 -40.83
CA LYS A 402 -16.61 -16.26 -42.25
C LYS A 402 -17.61 -17.00 -43.13
N TYR A 403 -17.82 -18.28 -42.86
CA TYR A 403 -18.69 -19.16 -43.64
C TYR A 403 -20.16 -19.01 -43.28
N TYR A 404 -20.49 -18.70 -42.03
CA TYR A 404 -21.85 -18.38 -41.59
C TYR A 404 -22.40 -17.13 -42.29
N LYS A 405 -21.58 -16.08 -42.43
CA LYS A 405 -21.95 -14.86 -43.17
C LYS A 405 -22.02 -15.06 -44.69
N ARG A 406 -21.32 -16.06 -45.22
CA ARG A 406 -21.21 -16.34 -46.66
C ARG A 406 -21.37 -17.84 -46.90
N PRO A 407 -22.59 -18.39 -46.85
CA PRO A 407 -22.82 -19.83 -46.98
C PRO A 407 -22.33 -20.40 -48.32
N LYS A 408 -22.37 -19.59 -49.40
CA LYS A 408 -21.84 -19.97 -50.72
C LYS A 408 -20.32 -20.25 -50.72
N ALA A 409 -19.57 -19.68 -49.77
CA ALA A 409 -18.13 -19.91 -49.65
C ALA A 409 -17.79 -21.32 -49.12
N LEU A 410 -18.77 -22.04 -48.55
CA LEU A 410 -18.59 -23.39 -48.05
C LEU A 410 -18.36 -24.40 -49.21
N TYR A 411 -19.07 -24.21 -50.32
CA TYR A 411 -18.94 -25.02 -51.55
C TYR A 411 -17.64 -24.75 -52.32
N SER A 412 -16.89 -23.70 -51.96
CA SER A 412 -15.62 -23.34 -52.58
C SER A 412 -14.41 -24.03 -51.92
N ILE A 413 -14.62 -24.83 -50.86
CA ILE A 413 -13.55 -25.56 -50.18
C ILE A 413 -13.18 -26.79 -51.02
N LYS A 414 -11.93 -26.86 -51.49
CA LYS A 414 -11.42 -27.96 -52.34
C LYS A 414 -11.33 -29.31 -51.61
N ASP A 415 -11.03 -29.30 -50.31
CA ASP A 415 -10.88 -30.51 -49.51
C ASP A 415 -12.24 -31.02 -49.01
N PRO A 416 -12.73 -32.21 -49.43
CA PRO A 416 -14.06 -32.70 -49.08
C PRO A 416 -14.19 -32.97 -47.56
N ALA A 417 -13.13 -33.48 -46.93
CA ALA A 417 -13.10 -33.72 -45.48
C ALA A 417 -13.18 -32.42 -44.67
N LYS A 418 -12.53 -31.34 -45.16
CA LYS A 418 -12.57 -30.02 -44.51
C LYS A 418 -13.94 -29.37 -44.69
N ALA A 419 -14.56 -29.52 -45.86
CA ALA A 419 -15.90 -29.03 -46.13
C ALA A 419 -16.93 -29.70 -45.20
N ALA A 420 -16.86 -31.02 -45.02
CA ALA A 420 -17.73 -31.77 -44.12
C ALA A 420 -17.54 -31.38 -42.64
N ARG A 421 -16.31 -31.18 -42.17
CA ARG A 421 -16.06 -30.69 -40.80
C ARG A 421 -16.59 -29.27 -40.61
N MET A 422 -16.38 -28.40 -41.59
CA MET A 422 -16.83 -27.01 -41.52
C MET A 422 -18.35 -26.89 -41.58
N SER A 423 -19.06 -27.73 -42.34
CA SER A 423 -20.54 -27.72 -42.36
C SER A 423 -21.11 -28.06 -40.98
N ILE A 424 -20.58 -29.07 -40.31
CA ILE A 424 -20.95 -29.44 -38.93
C ILE A 424 -20.68 -28.29 -37.96
N LEU A 425 -19.52 -27.64 -38.07
CA LEU A 425 -19.16 -26.49 -37.23
C LEU A 425 -20.08 -25.29 -37.46
N VAL A 426 -20.42 -24.97 -38.71
CA VAL A 426 -21.31 -23.86 -39.06
C VAL A 426 -22.74 -24.13 -38.59
N GLU A 427 -23.23 -25.36 -38.70
CA GLU A 427 -24.56 -25.76 -38.23
C GLU A 427 -24.69 -25.58 -36.71
N LYS A 428 -23.72 -26.10 -35.93
CA LYS A 428 -23.79 -26.10 -34.45
C LYS A 428 -23.35 -24.77 -33.83
N LEU A 429 -22.31 -24.12 -34.34
CA LEU A 429 -21.69 -22.93 -33.73
C LEU A 429 -22.09 -21.62 -34.41
N GLY A 430 -22.69 -21.65 -35.61
CA GLY A 430 -23.05 -20.44 -36.36
C GLY A 430 -23.88 -19.44 -35.55
N ARG A 431 -24.82 -19.95 -34.74
CA ARG A 431 -25.70 -19.16 -33.86
C ARG A 431 -24.96 -18.36 -32.79
N PHE A 432 -23.75 -18.78 -32.41
CA PHE A 432 -22.92 -18.11 -31.38
C PHE A 432 -21.92 -17.11 -31.97
N THR A 433 -21.89 -16.95 -33.29
CA THR A 433 -21.02 -15.96 -33.95
C THR A 433 -21.58 -14.54 -33.88
N GLU A 434 -22.88 -14.39 -33.63
CA GLU A 434 -23.55 -13.10 -33.50
C GLU A 434 -23.66 -12.64 -32.04
N PRO A 435 -23.26 -11.41 -31.69
CA PRO A 435 -23.20 -10.93 -30.31
C PRO A 435 -24.55 -10.63 -29.64
N LYS A 436 -25.69 -10.78 -30.34
CA LYS A 436 -27.03 -10.38 -29.86
C LYS A 436 -28.10 -11.47 -29.93
N SER A 437 -27.76 -12.71 -30.31
CA SER A 437 -28.77 -13.78 -30.36
C SER A 437 -29.20 -14.16 -28.93
N PRO A 438 -30.50 -14.27 -28.61
CA PRO A 438 -30.95 -14.82 -27.34
C PRO A 438 -30.54 -16.29 -27.27
N HIS A 439 -29.45 -16.58 -26.56
CA HIS A 439 -28.84 -17.91 -26.52
C HIS A 439 -29.58 -18.96 -25.66
N GLY A 440 -30.80 -18.69 -25.21
CA GLY A 440 -31.50 -19.57 -24.25
C GLY A 440 -30.64 -19.86 -23.02
N ASP A 441 -30.79 -21.07 -22.45
CA ASP A 441 -29.94 -21.59 -21.36
C ASP A 441 -28.67 -22.30 -21.87
N GLN A 442 -28.50 -22.47 -23.19
CA GLN A 442 -27.34 -23.18 -23.76
C GLN A 442 -26.10 -22.27 -23.82
N THR A 443 -24.99 -22.76 -23.28
CA THR A 443 -23.72 -22.04 -23.35
C THR A 443 -22.95 -22.40 -24.62
N VAL A 444 -22.05 -21.51 -25.04
CA VAL A 444 -21.11 -21.76 -26.16
C VAL A 444 -20.32 -23.06 -25.93
N TRP A 445 -20.00 -23.38 -24.68
CA TRP A 445 -19.26 -24.58 -24.33
C TRP A 445 -20.08 -25.86 -24.52
N ASP A 446 -21.38 -25.84 -24.24
CA ASP A 446 -22.27 -26.97 -24.50
C ASP A 446 -22.33 -27.28 -26.01
N ALA A 447 -22.34 -26.24 -26.84
CA ALA A 447 -22.25 -26.39 -28.29
C ALA A 447 -20.90 -27.00 -28.72
N PHE A 448 -19.78 -26.55 -28.15
CA PHE A 448 -18.47 -27.17 -28.40
C PHE A 448 -18.40 -28.64 -27.95
N HIS A 449 -19.07 -29.01 -26.86
CA HIS A 449 -19.13 -30.39 -26.38
C HIS A 449 -19.97 -31.31 -27.29
N SER A 450 -20.93 -30.75 -28.03
CA SER A 450 -21.73 -31.51 -29.01
C SER A 450 -21.00 -31.83 -30.32
N VAL A 451 -19.86 -31.18 -30.56
CA VAL A 451 -19.09 -31.33 -31.81
C VAL A 451 -18.05 -32.46 -31.67
N PRO A 452 -17.90 -33.34 -32.67
CA PRO A 452 -16.85 -34.35 -32.68
C PRO A 452 -15.44 -33.75 -32.57
N ARG A 453 -14.55 -34.43 -31.83
CA ARG A 453 -13.18 -33.98 -31.59
C ARG A 453 -12.38 -33.74 -32.89
N GLU A 454 -12.60 -34.57 -33.91
CA GLU A 454 -11.94 -34.49 -35.21
C GLU A 454 -12.14 -33.16 -35.95
N CYS A 455 -13.26 -32.47 -35.68
CA CYS A 455 -13.56 -31.16 -36.23
C CYS A 455 -12.75 -30.05 -35.55
N LEU A 456 -12.32 -30.26 -34.30
CA LEU A 456 -11.63 -29.27 -33.47
C LEU A 456 -10.11 -29.42 -33.50
N ASP A 457 -9.59 -30.64 -33.70
CA ASP A 457 -8.16 -30.95 -33.72
C ASP A 457 -7.31 -30.06 -34.63
N PRO A 458 -7.74 -29.69 -35.86
CA PRO A 458 -6.96 -28.80 -36.72
C PRO A 458 -6.76 -27.38 -36.16
N TYR A 459 -7.62 -26.93 -35.25
CA TYR A 459 -7.56 -25.58 -34.66
C TYR A 459 -6.72 -25.52 -33.38
N GLN A 460 -6.32 -26.68 -32.84
CA GLN A 460 -5.50 -26.76 -31.64
C GLN A 460 -4.11 -26.17 -31.88
N ALA A 461 -3.60 -25.44 -30.89
CA ALA A 461 -2.21 -24.99 -30.92
C ALA A 461 -1.26 -26.16 -30.65
N LEU A 462 -0.12 -26.20 -31.33
CA LEU A 462 0.93 -27.18 -31.06
C LEU A 462 1.85 -26.69 -29.93
N THR A 463 2.52 -27.63 -29.28
CA THR A 463 3.43 -27.32 -28.17
C THR A 463 4.74 -26.72 -28.72
N HIS A 464 5.06 -25.47 -28.40
CA HIS A 464 6.34 -24.85 -28.77
C HIS A 464 7.33 -24.94 -27.60
N SER A 465 7.97 -26.09 -27.44
CA SER A 465 9.10 -26.25 -26.51
C SER A 465 10.38 -26.49 -27.28
N ARG A 466 11.29 -25.50 -27.23
CA ARG A 466 12.64 -25.55 -27.85
C ARG A 466 13.43 -26.85 -27.62
N PRO A 467 13.35 -27.54 -26.46
CA PRO A 467 14.07 -28.81 -26.30
C PRO A 467 13.40 -30.02 -26.97
N LEU A 468 12.06 -30.06 -27.11
CA LEU A 468 11.38 -31.18 -27.78
C LEU A 468 11.33 -31.04 -29.31
N SER A 469 11.39 -29.81 -29.84
CA SER A 469 11.40 -29.58 -31.28
C SER A 469 12.67 -30.10 -31.98
N ILE A 470 13.70 -30.46 -31.20
CA ILE A 470 14.95 -31.04 -31.68
C ILE A 470 14.86 -32.57 -31.73
N LEU A 471 13.97 -33.19 -30.94
CA LEU A 471 13.90 -34.64 -30.73
C LEU A 471 12.69 -35.32 -31.41
N HIS A 472 11.69 -34.56 -31.85
CA HIS A 472 10.49 -35.08 -32.51
C HIS A 472 10.03 -34.17 -33.64
N ASN A 473 9.81 -34.75 -34.82
CA ASN A 473 9.34 -34.03 -36.03
C ASN A 473 7.89 -33.50 -35.88
N HIS A 474 7.13 -34.00 -34.92
CA HIS A 474 5.75 -33.56 -34.66
C HIS A 474 5.58 -33.17 -33.20
N ASN A 475 5.27 -31.89 -32.98
CA ASN A 475 4.90 -31.40 -31.65
C ASN A 475 3.49 -31.88 -31.31
N PRO A 476 3.24 -32.42 -30.10
CA PRO A 476 1.90 -32.84 -29.72
C PRO A 476 0.96 -31.63 -29.57
N PRO A 477 -0.36 -31.84 -29.73
CA PRO A 477 -1.36 -30.84 -29.44
C PRO A 477 -1.27 -30.34 -27.99
N LEU A 478 -1.34 -29.02 -27.82
CA LEU A 478 -1.10 -28.37 -26.54
C LEU A 478 -2.14 -28.76 -25.48
N ILE A 479 -3.40 -28.93 -25.87
CA ILE A 479 -4.48 -29.28 -24.94
C ILE A 479 -4.22 -30.68 -24.37
N ASP A 480 -3.90 -31.66 -25.22
CA ASP A 480 -3.62 -33.03 -24.79
C ASP A 480 -2.35 -33.13 -23.93
N TYR A 481 -1.32 -32.35 -24.25
CA TYR A 481 -0.14 -32.24 -23.39
C TYR A 481 -0.48 -31.64 -22.01
N LEU A 482 -1.33 -30.61 -21.97
CA LEU A 482 -1.71 -29.97 -20.70
C LEU A 482 -2.68 -30.82 -19.88
N THR A 483 -3.59 -31.57 -20.50
CA THR A 483 -4.51 -32.49 -19.81
C THR A 483 -3.75 -33.65 -19.18
N THR A 484 -2.82 -34.27 -19.91
CA THR A 484 -1.93 -35.32 -19.39
C THR A 484 -1.02 -34.79 -18.28
N LYS A 485 -0.47 -33.58 -18.43
CA LYS A 485 0.31 -32.94 -17.37
C LYS A 485 -0.53 -32.63 -16.13
N LEU A 486 -1.79 -32.24 -16.31
CA LEU A 486 -2.73 -31.97 -15.21
C LEU A 486 -3.11 -33.26 -14.48
N SER A 487 -3.35 -34.37 -15.19
CA SER A 487 -3.62 -35.66 -14.56
C SER A 487 -2.41 -36.15 -13.76
N TYR A 488 -1.21 -36.07 -14.34
CA TYR A 488 0.05 -36.41 -13.65
C TYR A 488 0.25 -35.59 -12.36
N LEU A 489 0.11 -34.26 -12.44
CA LEU A 489 0.23 -33.40 -11.25
C LEU A 489 -0.88 -33.66 -10.22
N THR A 490 -2.08 -34.05 -10.66
CA THR A 490 -3.17 -34.40 -9.77
C THR A 490 -2.87 -35.72 -9.06
N HIS A 491 -2.33 -36.72 -9.76
CA HIS A 491 -1.87 -37.98 -9.18
C HIS A 491 -0.77 -37.76 -8.12
N LEU A 492 0.27 -36.98 -8.44
CA LEU A 492 1.32 -36.64 -7.46
C LEU A 492 0.77 -35.90 -6.24
N LEU A 493 -0.24 -35.05 -6.45
CA LEU A 493 -0.88 -34.32 -5.36
C LEU A 493 -1.70 -35.28 -4.48
N THR A 494 -2.48 -36.19 -5.07
CA THR A 494 -3.25 -37.19 -4.31
C THR A 494 -2.35 -38.13 -3.54
N GLU A 495 -1.22 -38.54 -4.13
CA GLU A 495 -0.19 -39.34 -3.45
C GLU A 495 0.49 -38.57 -2.32
N SER A 496 0.73 -37.26 -2.49
CA SER A 496 1.28 -36.43 -1.42
C SER A 496 0.26 -36.17 -0.30
N LEU A 497 -1.04 -36.14 -0.62
CA LEU A 497 -2.14 -35.96 0.32
C LEU A 497 -2.49 -37.24 1.07
N SER A 498 -2.23 -38.42 0.52
CA SER A 498 -2.47 -39.70 1.21
C SER A 498 -1.45 -39.97 2.32
N LYS A 499 -0.30 -39.29 2.32
CA LYS A 499 0.68 -39.36 3.41
C LYS A 499 0.11 -38.70 4.67
N PRO A 500 0.23 -39.33 5.85
CA PRO A 500 -0.27 -38.76 7.10
C PRO A 500 0.45 -37.43 7.40
N LEU A 501 -0.26 -36.48 8.01
CA LEU A 501 0.29 -35.16 8.35
C LEU A 501 1.54 -35.26 9.24
N GLU A 502 1.58 -36.27 10.11
CA GLU A 502 2.70 -36.57 11.01
C GLU A 502 4.03 -36.83 10.29
N SER A 503 3.98 -37.39 9.06
CA SER A 503 5.17 -37.65 8.25
C SER A 503 5.93 -36.38 7.85
N TYR A 504 5.26 -35.22 7.84
CA TYR A 504 5.89 -33.96 7.50
C TYR A 504 6.59 -33.34 8.70
N SER A 505 7.90 -33.06 8.54
CA SER A 505 8.70 -32.43 9.59
C SER A 505 8.07 -31.12 10.11
N THR A 506 8.10 -30.97 11.42
CA THR A 506 7.59 -29.80 12.14
C THR A 506 8.52 -28.60 11.94
N ALA A 507 7.92 -27.42 11.78
CA ALA A 507 8.62 -26.14 11.73
C ALA A 507 8.85 -25.62 13.16
N SER A 508 9.61 -24.52 13.28
CA SER A 508 9.88 -23.87 14.58
C SER A 508 8.76 -22.94 15.03
N THR A 509 7.53 -23.11 14.52
CA THR A 509 6.40 -22.24 14.80
C THR A 509 5.13 -23.03 15.10
N ALA A 510 4.34 -22.56 16.07
CA ALA A 510 3.06 -23.16 16.45
C ALA A 510 2.00 -22.07 16.68
N PHE A 511 0.73 -22.45 16.60
CA PHE A 511 -0.41 -21.66 17.05
C PHE A 511 -1.04 -22.36 18.25
N VAL A 512 -1.12 -21.68 19.38
CA VAL A 512 -1.73 -22.19 20.60
C VAL A 512 -2.99 -21.40 20.88
N THR A 513 -4.13 -22.07 20.86
CA THR A 513 -5.43 -21.48 21.18
C THR A 513 -5.79 -21.79 22.62
N PHE A 514 -6.11 -20.74 23.39
CA PHE A 514 -6.58 -20.86 24.77
C PHE A 514 -8.11 -20.80 24.83
N ARG A 515 -8.70 -21.41 25.86
CA ARG A 515 -10.16 -21.32 26.10
C ARG A 515 -10.62 -19.87 26.24
N ASP A 516 -9.84 -19.07 26.96
CA ASP A 516 -10.12 -17.67 27.27
C ASP A 516 -9.15 -16.67 26.63
N ALA A 517 -9.69 -15.59 26.05
CA ALA A 517 -8.90 -14.46 25.56
C ALA A 517 -8.13 -13.74 26.68
N LYS A 518 -8.58 -13.84 27.93
CA LYS A 518 -7.87 -13.30 29.11
C LYS A 518 -6.57 -14.07 29.34
N THR A 519 -6.63 -15.39 29.28
CA THR A 519 -5.48 -16.29 29.43
C THR A 519 -4.46 -16.08 28.32
N ALA A 520 -4.89 -15.95 27.07
CA ALA A 520 -4.00 -15.62 25.96
C ALA A 520 -3.23 -14.31 26.18
N ARG A 521 -3.91 -13.26 26.69
CA ARG A 521 -3.26 -11.98 27.03
C ARG A 521 -2.33 -12.10 28.24
N LEU A 522 -2.68 -12.92 29.21
CA LEU A 522 -1.83 -13.21 30.37
C LEU A 522 -0.53 -13.86 29.88
N VAL A 523 -0.63 -14.92 29.07
CA VAL A 523 0.53 -15.63 28.48
C VAL A 523 1.45 -14.67 27.74
N LEU A 524 0.90 -13.80 26.87
CA LEU A 524 1.68 -12.78 26.17
C LEU A 524 2.41 -11.80 27.09
N LYS A 525 1.90 -11.58 28.31
CA LYS A 525 2.53 -10.68 29.30
C LYS A 525 3.59 -11.40 30.12
N ILE A 526 3.34 -12.65 30.51
CA ILE A 526 4.24 -13.41 31.39
C ILE A 526 5.37 -14.11 30.62
N LEU A 527 5.14 -14.47 29.35
CA LEU A 527 5.99 -15.37 28.58
C LEU A 527 6.36 -14.79 27.22
N ASP A 528 6.95 -13.59 27.19
CA ASP A 528 7.45 -13.00 25.93
C ASP A 528 8.50 -13.92 25.27
N SER A 529 9.34 -14.57 26.09
CA SER A 529 10.28 -15.61 25.68
C SER A 529 10.47 -16.66 26.77
N HIS A 530 11.10 -17.78 26.44
CA HIS A 530 11.38 -18.83 27.41
C HIS A 530 12.28 -18.31 28.56
N PRO A 531 11.90 -18.45 29.85
CA PRO A 531 12.61 -17.82 30.97
C PRO A 531 14.07 -18.22 31.13
N LYS A 532 14.42 -19.47 30.77
CA LYS A 532 15.81 -19.95 30.79
C LYS A 532 16.59 -19.69 29.49
N ARG A 533 15.88 -19.44 28.38
CA ARG A 533 16.45 -19.31 27.04
C ARG A 533 15.72 -18.20 26.30
N SER A 534 16.17 -16.97 26.48
CA SER A 534 15.51 -15.75 25.95
C SER A 534 15.21 -15.78 24.44
N LEU A 535 15.88 -16.66 23.69
CA LEU A 535 15.76 -16.78 22.25
C LEU A 535 14.77 -17.85 21.78
N ALA A 536 14.30 -18.72 22.68
CA ALA A 536 13.37 -19.81 22.40
C ALA A 536 11.93 -19.45 22.80
N CYS A 537 10.97 -20.07 22.12
CA CYS A 537 9.53 -19.97 22.41
C CYS A 537 9.05 -18.52 22.57
N LYS A 538 9.40 -17.66 21.61
CA LYS A 538 8.96 -16.27 21.60
C LYS A 538 7.47 -16.21 21.31
N THR A 539 6.68 -15.62 22.20
CA THR A 539 5.22 -15.54 22.01
C THR A 539 4.83 -14.21 21.39
N VAL A 540 3.92 -14.25 20.40
CA VAL A 540 3.41 -13.09 19.68
C VAL A 540 1.91 -13.27 19.52
N PRO A 541 1.07 -12.21 19.63
CA PRO A 541 -0.35 -12.33 19.33
C PRO A 541 -0.56 -12.87 17.92
N ALA A 542 -1.49 -13.80 17.74
CA ALA A 542 -1.75 -14.39 16.43
C ALA A 542 -2.16 -13.28 15.42
N PRO A 543 -1.43 -13.14 14.30
CA PRO A 543 -1.84 -12.25 13.22
C PRO A 543 -3.10 -12.79 12.54
N ASP A 544 -3.72 -11.96 11.70
CA ASP A 544 -4.80 -12.46 10.85
C ASP A 544 -4.25 -13.46 9.82
N TRP A 545 -5.05 -14.46 9.45
CA TRP A 545 -4.63 -15.49 8.50
C TRP A 545 -4.31 -14.92 7.12
N THR A 546 -4.93 -13.77 6.79
CA THR A 546 -4.65 -13.00 5.56
C THR A 546 -3.28 -12.30 5.57
N ASP A 547 -2.75 -12.02 6.76
CA ASP A 547 -1.47 -11.34 6.98
C ASP A 547 -0.28 -12.33 6.98
N LEU A 548 -0.54 -13.60 7.28
CA LEU A 548 0.48 -14.65 7.30
C LEU A 548 1.01 -14.98 5.90
N LEU A 549 2.34 -15.03 5.77
CA LEU A 549 3.03 -15.53 4.60
C LEU A 549 3.38 -17.02 4.81
N TRP A 550 2.40 -17.89 4.54
CA TRP A 550 2.52 -19.35 4.72
C TRP A 550 3.82 -19.99 4.20
N PRO A 551 4.35 -19.63 3.01
CA PRO A 551 5.61 -20.22 2.51
C PRO A 551 6.84 -19.88 3.35
N ARG A 552 6.78 -18.82 4.17
CA ARG A 552 7.87 -18.41 5.08
C ARG A 552 7.74 -19.05 6.46
N LEU A 553 6.53 -19.48 6.83
CA LEU A 553 6.25 -20.03 8.15
C LEU A 553 7.03 -21.33 8.43
N GLY A 554 7.24 -22.15 7.39
CA GLY A 554 7.94 -23.43 7.49
C GLY A 554 9.47 -23.37 7.49
N LYS A 555 10.10 -22.20 7.32
CA LYS A 555 11.57 -22.08 7.26
C LYS A 555 12.16 -21.94 8.67
N SER A 556 13.30 -22.59 8.94
CA SER A 556 13.97 -22.48 10.25
C SER A 556 14.55 -21.07 10.43
N VAL A 557 14.18 -20.43 11.53
CA VAL A 557 14.18 -18.97 11.69
C VAL A 557 15.50 -18.45 12.26
N TYR A 558 16.04 -19.03 13.33
CA TYR A 558 16.78 -18.21 14.28
C TYR A 558 18.22 -17.76 13.90
N ARG A 559 19.20 -18.67 13.74
CA ARG A 559 20.62 -18.27 13.56
C ARG A 559 20.85 -17.51 12.25
N SER A 560 20.20 -17.93 11.18
CA SER A 560 20.28 -17.26 9.88
C SER A 560 19.60 -15.89 9.88
N GLU A 561 18.58 -15.65 10.72
CA GLU A 561 17.86 -14.38 10.76
C GLU A 561 18.67 -13.23 11.33
N PHE A 562 19.42 -13.48 12.40
CA PHE A 562 20.20 -12.43 13.03
C PHE A 562 21.27 -11.89 12.07
N VAL A 563 22.09 -12.77 11.50
CA VAL A 563 23.16 -12.39 10.55
C VAL A 563 22.57 -11.72 9.31
N ARG A 564 21.52 -12.31 8.73
CA ARG A 564 20.85 -11.76 7.56
C ARG A 564 20.22 -10.39 7.84
N GLY A 565 19.65 -10.20 9.02
CA GLY A 565 19.10 -8.92 9.46
C GLY A 565 20.16 -7.82 9.52
N TRP A 566 21.34 -8.10 10.08
CA TRP A 566 22.48 -7.18 10.12
C TRP A 566 23.01 -6.86 8.72
N VAL A 567 23.19 -7.86 7.87
CA VAL A 567 23.65 -7.67 6.48
C VAL A 567 22.66 -6.79 5.71
N VAL A 568 21.36 -7.04 5.83
CA VAL A 568 20.33 -6.20 5.18
C VAL A 568 20.32 -4.80 5.76
N TYR A 569 20.48 -4.64 7.08
CA TYR A 569 20.52 -3.33 7.72
C TYR A 569 21.71 -2.48 7.21
N LEU A 570 22.92 -3.04 7.21
CA LEU A 570 24.12 -2.37 6.71
C LEU A 570 24.02 -2.11 5.21
N GLY A 571 23.54 -3.08 4.43
CA GLY A 571 23.35 -2.94 2.99
C GLY A 571 22.35 -1.85 2.62
N VAL A 572 21.25 -1.70 3.38
CA VAL A 572 20.29 -0.61 3.16
C VAL A 572 20.91 0.76 3.48
N TRP A 573 21.69 0.87 4.55
CA TRP A 573 22.39 2.13 4.86
C TRP A 573 23.46 2.48 3.82
N ALA A 574 24.28 1.51 3.41
CA ALA A 574 25.23 1.69 2.32
C ALA A 574 24.53 2.13 1.03
N PHE A 575 23.41 1.50 0.68
CA PHE A 575 22.57 1.90 -0.44
C PHE A 575 22.03 3.33 -0.28
N THR A 576 21.59 3.72 0.92
CA THR A 576 21.07 5.08 1.15
C THR A 576 22.14 6.15 0.93
N LEU A 577 23.39 5.90 1.34
CA LEU A 577 24.50 6.83 1.15
C LEU A 577 24.99 6.82 -0.31
N ALA A 578 25.12 5.64 -0.92
CA ALA A 578 25.50 5.50 -2.32
C ALA A 578 24.48 6.14 -3.28
N TRP A 579 23.24 6.34 -2.85
CA TRP A 579 22.21 7.03 -3.64
C TRP A 579 22.44 8.53 -3.82
N ILE A 580 23.32 9.13 -3.01
CA ILE A 580 23.70 10.54 -3.16
C ILE A 580 24.38 10.77 -4.52
N PHE A 581 25.21 9.84 -4.99
CA PHE A 581 25.92 9.95 -6.26
C PHE A 581 25.00 10.06 -7.49
N PRO A 582 24.05 9.14 -7.74
CA PRO A 582 23.17 9.25 -8.91
C PRO A 582 22.27 10.48 -8.84
N VAL A 583 21.81 10.88 -7.65
CA VAL A 583 21.04 12.12 -7.49
C VAL A 583 21.88 13.34 -7.86
N SER A 584 23.11 13.43 -7.35
CA SER A 584 24.02 14.55 -7.63
C SER A 584 24.36 14.65 -9.12
N LEU A 585 24.67 13.51 -9.76
CA LEU A 585 24.95 13.45 -11.20
C LEU A 585 23.75 13.92 -12.02
N LEU A 586 22.55 13.47 -11.67
CA LEU A 586 21.31 13.81 -12.35
C LEU A 586 20.92 15.27 -12.15
N CYS A 587 21.11 15.83 -10.95
CA CYS A 587 20.94 17.25 -10.68
C CYS A 587 21.94 18.09 -11.50
N ALA A 588 23.20 17.65 -11.61
CA ALA A 588 24.21 18.33 -12.43
C ALA A 588 23.86 18.28 -13.94
N LEU A 589 23.39 17.14 -14.45
CA LEU A 589 22.93 16.98 -15.83
C LEU A 589 21.68 17.82 -16.14
N ALA A 590 20.81 18.01 -15.15
CA ALA A 590 19.58 18.79 -15.29
C ALA A 590 19.81 20.31 -15.28
N SER A 591 21.05 20.78 -15.07
CA SER A 591 21.37 22.20 -15.16
C SER A 591 21.22 22.70 -16.60
N LEU A 592 20.67 23.91 -16.76
CA LEU A 592 20.34 24.51 -18.05
C LEU A 592 21.55 24.63 -18.98
N THR A 593 22.73 24.91 -18.41
CA THR A 593 24.00 25.07 -19.13
C THR A 593 24.43 23.75 -19.80
N ASN A 594 24.24 22.61 -19.13
CA ASN A 594 24.56 21.29 -19.66
C ASN A 594 23.53 20.80 -20.69
N ILE A 595 22.24 21.10 -20.48
CA ILE A 595 21.16 20.73 -21.42
C ILE A 595 21.28 21.53 -22.72
N ALA A 596 21.55 22.84 -22.63
CA ALA A 596 21.71 23.72 -23.78
C ALA A 596 22.88 23.29 -24.68
N GLY A 597 23.95 22.72 -24.10
CA GLY A 597 25.09 22.18 -24.86
C GLY A 597 24.78 20.87 -25.61
N PHE A 598 23.83 20.06 -25.14
CA PHE A 598 23.57 18.72 -25.69
C PHE A 598 22.47 18.70 -26.77
N ILE A 599 21.49 19.61 -26.71
CA ILE A 599 20.34 19.64 -27.64
C ILE A 599 20.19 21.05 -28.24
N LYS A 600 20.88 21.32 -29.35
CA LYS A 600 20.82 22.62 -30.07
C LYS A 600 19.39 23.10 -30.39
N PRO A 601 18.43 22.26 -30.83
CA PRO A 601 17.05 22.70 -31.07
C PRO A 601 16.32 23.18 -29.81
N LEU A 602 16.63 22.57 -28.67
CA LEU A 602 16.06 22.93 -27.38
C LEU A 602 16.64 24.27 -26.90
N GLN A 603 17.92 24.51 -27.15
CA GLN A 603 18.58 25.79 -26.89
C GLN A 603 17.89 26.94 -27.63
N THR A 604 17.60 26.78 -28.93
CA THR A 604 16.88 27.80 -29.73
C THR A 604 15.46 28.04 -29.21
N PHE A 605 14.77 27.00 -28.74
CA PHE A 605 13.44 27.14 -28.15
C PHE A 605 13.47 27.86 -26.80
N LEU A 606 14.47 27.56 -25.96
CA LEU A 606 14.65 28.14 -24.64
C LEU A 606 15.10 29.61 -24.72
N SER A 607 15.94 29.96 -25.68
CA SER A 607 16.31 31.37 -25.93
C SER A 607 15.12 32.20 -26.39
N ASN A 608 14.18 31.61 -27.14
CA ASN A 608 12.98 32.29 -27.62
C ASN A 608 11.89 32.44 -26.55
N ASN A 609 11.90 31.60 -25.50
CA ASN A 609 10.87 31.58 -24.44
C ASN A 609 11.50 31.63 -23.04
N PRO A 610 11.81 32.84 -22.50
CA PRO A 610 12.50 32.99 -21.23
C PRO A 610 11.72 32.38 -20.03
N ASN A 611 10.39 32.47 -20.03
CA ASN A 611 9.54 31.88 -18.98
C ASN A 611 9.55 30.34 -19.01
N ALA A 612 9.70 29.74 -20.19
CA ALA A 612 9.83 28.28 -20.29
C ALA A 612 11.21 27.83 -19.79
N ALA A 613 12.25 28.62 -20.04
CA ALA A 613 13.60 28.34 -19.56
C ALA A 613 13.73 28.41 -18.04
N SER A 614 13.14 29.41 -17.38
CA SER A 614 13.08 29.50 -15.91
C SER A 614 12.32 28.32 -15.29
N ALA A 615 11.17 27.96 -15.86
CA ALA A 615 10.36 26.84 -15.38
C ALA A 615 11.08 25.49 -15.51
N ILE A 616 11.67 25.21 -16.67
CA ILE A 616 12.37 23.93 -16.92
C ILE A 616 13.59 23.79 -15.99
N THR A 617 14.36 24.86 -15.79
CA THR A 617 15.55 24.84 -14.92
C THR A 617 15.20 24.55 -13.46
N SER A 618 14.08 25.08 -12.97
CA SER A 618 13.66 24.89 -11.58
C SER A 618 12.92 23.57 -11.34
N LEU A 619 12.12 23.09 -12.31
CA LEU A 619 11.34 21.85 -12.17
C LEU A 619 12.06 20.59 -12.61
N ALA A 620 12.96 20.64 -13.61
CA ALA A 620 13.58 19.43 -14.15
C ALA A 620 14.33 18.61 -13.09
N PRO A 621 15.17 19.20 -12.22
CA PRO A 621 15.81 18.46 -11.13
C PRO A 621 14.77 17.87 -10.15
N VAL A 622 13.70 18.62 -9.85
CA VAL A 622 12.66 18.19 -8.91
C VAL A 622 11.86 17.01 -9.47
N ILE A 623 11.48 17.05 -10.75
CA ILE A 623 10.76 15.97 -11.43
C ILE A 623 11.65 14.73 -11.54
N LEU A 624 12.92 14.91 -11.92
CA LEU A 624 13.89 13.82 -12.06
C LEU A 624 14.12 13.12 -10.72
N VAL A 625 14.31 13.89 -9.64
CA VAL A 625 14.42 13.37 -8.28
C VAL A 625 13.11 12.69 -7.87
N ALA A 626 11.94 13.28 -8.13
CA ALA A 626 10.65 12.68 -7.81
C ALA A 626 10.44 11.33 -8.53
N LEU A 627 10.75 11.25 -9.82
CA LEU A 627 10.70 10.00 -10.60
C LEU A 627 11.66 8.95 -10.08
N LEU A 628 12.89 9.36 -9.73
CA LEU A 628 13.88 8.47 -9.17
C LEU A 628 13.43 7.98 -7.78
N THR A 629 12.85 8.84 -6.94
CA THR A 629 12.31 8.48 -5.62
C THR A 629 11.18 7.45 -5.68
N LEU A 630 10.40 7.45 -6.76
CA LEU A 630 9.34 6.46 -7.01
C LEU A 630 9.90 5.04 -7.15
N ALA A 631 11.11 4.87 -7.67
CA ALA A 631 11.75 3.57 -7.88
C ALA A 631 12.25 2.91 -6.57
N ILE A 632 12.57 3.69 -5.54
CA ILE A 632 13.12 3.15 -4.27
C ILE A 632 12.11 2.25 -3.56
N CYS A 633 10.84 2.62 -3.51
CA CYS A 633 9.85 1.87 -2.76
C CYS A 633 9.69 0.43 -3.31
N PRO A 634 9.57 0.19 -4.63
CA PRO A 634 9.67 -1.14 -5.22
C PRO A 634 10.98 -1.87 -4.91
N ILE A 635 12.14 -1.21 -4.95
CA ILE A 635 13.44 -1.81 -4.66
C ILE A 635 13.48 -2.30 -3.20
N LEU A 636 13.09 -1.46 -2.24
CA LEU A 636 13.01 -1.81 -0.83
C LEU A 636 12.02 -2.95 -0.58
N LEU A 637 10.91 -2.99 -1.32
CA LEU A 637 9.94 -4.09 -1.25
C LEU A 637 10.51 -5.41 -1.77
N VAL A 638 11.30 -5.38 -2.84
CA VAL A 638 12.01 -6.58 -3.35
C VAL A 638 13.05 -7.06 -2.34
N ILE A 639 13.83 -6.14 -1.76
CA ILE A 639 14.80 -6.45 -0.69
C ILE A 639 14.07 -7.08 0.51
N ALA A 640 12.99 -6.46 1.00
CA ALA A 640 12.24 -7.01 2.13
C ALA A 640 11.60 -8.38 1.81
N ASN A 641 11.24 -8.63 0.54
CA ASN A 641 10.63 -9.90 0.15
C ASN A 641 11.63 -11.03 -0.09
N LYS A 642 12.81 -10.73 -0.64
CA LYS A 642 13.84 -11.71 -1.01
C LYS A 642 14.93 -11.84 0.03
N ALA A 643 15.26 -10.76 0.75
CA ALA A 643 16.38 -10.68 1.68
C ALA A 643 15.94 -10.76 3.15
N GLU A 644 14.64 -10.80 3.48
CA GLU A 644 14.18 -11.01 4.86
C GLU A 644 13.26 -12.22 4.98
N THR A 645 13.23 -12.82 6.17
CA THR A 645 12.37 -13.96 6.52
C THR A 645 11.17 -13.56 7.37
N ILE A 646 10.77 -12.28 7.31
CA ILE A 646 9.59 -11.80 8.04
C ILE A 646 8.36 -12.61 7.62
N MET A 647 7.66 -13.14 8.62
CA MET A 647 6.55 -14.09 8.43
C MET A 647 5.20 -13.42 8.11
N THR A 648 5.03 -12.14 8.45
CA THR A 648 3.79 -11.39 8.21
C THR A 648 3.96 -10.35 7.11
N ARG A 649 2.92 -10.14 6.30
CA ARG A 649 2.90 -9.14 5.23
C ARG A 649 2.99 -7.72 5.80
N LEU A 650 2.29 -7.46 6.90
CA LEU A 650 2.39 -6.25 7.69
C LEU A 650 3.82 -6.01 8.17
N GLY A 651 4.52 -7.07 8.61
CA GLY A 651 5.91 -6.97 9.04
C GLY A 651 6.81 -6.51 7.89
N VAL A 652 6.65 -7.08 6.69
CA VAL A 652 7.36 -6.66 5.47
C VAL A 652 7.04 -5.20 5.14
N HIS A 653 5.76 -4.84 5.08
CA HIS A 653 5.35 -3.46 4.78
C HIS A 653 5.90 -2.46 5.80
N ASN A 654 5.96 -2.82 7.07
CA ASN A 654 6.54 -1.96 8.10
C ASN A 654 8.05 -1.79 7.99
N SER A 655 8.77 -2.87 7.68
CA SER A 655 10.21 -2.84 7.43
C SER A 655 10.51 -1.87 6.26
N VAL A 656 9.73 -1.97 5.17
CA VAL A 656 9.83 -1.06 4.02
C VAL A 656 9.50 0.37 4.41
N LEU A 657 8.41 0.60 5.15
CA LEU A 657 7.98 1.94 5.59
C LEU A 657 9.05 2.63 6.46
N GLU A 658 9.69 1.91 7.38
CA GLU A 658 10.78 2.44 8.21
C GLU A 658 12.00 2.85 7.38
N ARG A 659 12.42 1.98 6.46
CA ARG A 659 13.57 2.24 5.60
C ARG A 659 13.31 3.37 4.64
N PHE A 660 12.10 3.41 4.09
CA PHE A 660 11.68 4.44 3.16
C PHE A 660 11.59 5.80 3.85
N TRP A 661 11.08 5.88 5.09
CA TRP A 661 11.12 7.11 5.88
C TRP A 661 12.56 7.61 6.12
N LYS A 662 13.46 6.72 6.57
CA LYS A 662 14.88 7.07 6.79
C LYS A 662 15.55 7.55 5.50
N PHE A 663 15.32 6.83 4.41
CA PHE A 663 15.82 7.20 3.09
C PHE A 663 15.32 8.58 2.65
N LEU A 664 14.01 8.84 2.80
CA LEU A 664 13.41 10.13 2.45
C LEU A 664 13.95 11.27 3.32
N MET A 665 14.18 11.06 4.61
CA MET A 665 14.76 12.09 5.48
C MET A 665 16.22 12.39 5.11
N VAL A 666 17.05 11.36 4.92
CA VAL A 666 18.48 11.54 4.61
C VAL A 666 18.66 12.13 3.20
N ASN A 667 18.06 11.53 2.18
CA ASN A 667 18.29 11.93 0.79
C ASN A 667 17.31 13.01 0.30
N GLY A 668 16.12 13.09 0.88
CA GLY A 668 15.11 14.08 0.48
C GLY A 668 15.20 15.40 1.24
N VAL A 669 15.62 15.39 2.51
CA VAL A 669 15.75 16.62 3.33
C VAL A 669 17.21 16.95 3.59
N VAL A 670 17.94 16.10 4.31
CA VAL A 670 19.30 16.41 4.81
C VAL A 670 20.27 16.68 3.66
N PHE A 671 20.26 15.85 2.62
CA PHE A 671 21.14 16.01 1.47
C PHE A 671 20.86 17.30 0.67
N PHE A 672 19.59 17.62 0.39
CA PHE A 672 19.25 18.85 -0.34
C PHE A 672 19.36 20.13 0.50
N ALA A 673 19.25 20.02 1.83
CA ALA A 673 19.37 21.17 2.73
C ALA A 673 20.82 21.47 3.13
N ILE A 674 21.65 20.45 3.40
CA ILE A 674 23.03 20.62 3.91
C ILE A 674 24.05 20.03 2.94
N GLY A 675 23.72 18.94 2.24
CA GLY A 675 24.68 18.17 1.44
C GLY A 675 25.34 18.95 0.31
N GLN A 676 24.61 19.83 -0.39
CA GLN A 676 25.22 20.70 -1.42
C GLN A 676 26.21 21.69 -0.80
N SER A 677 25.79 22.44 0.22
CA SER A 677 26.64 23.43 0.89
C SER A 677 27.80 22.79 1.65
N ALA A 678 27.66 21.56 2.15
CA ALA A 678 28.76 20.83 2.78
C ALA A 678 29.85 20.42 1.78
N ILE A 679 29.48 20.09 0.54
CA ILE A 679 30.44 19.81 -0.54
C ILE A 679 31.18 21.10 -0.90
N GLU A 680 30.47 22.22 -1.05
CA GLU A 680 31.08 23.54 -1.28
C GLU A 680 32.04 23.92 -0.15
N ALA A 681 31.59 23.77 1.11
CA ALA A 681 32.41 24.04 2.29
C ALA A 681 33.68 23.17 2.35
N TYR A 682 33.56 21.90 2.00
CA TYR A 682 34.71 21.00 1.92
C TYR A 682 35.68 21.43 0.82
N LEU A 683 35.18 21.84 -0.35
CA LEU A 683 36.01 22.31 -1.46
C LEU A 683 36.72 23.64 -1.12
N THR A 684 36.05 24.56 -0.43
CA THR A 684 36.66 25.83 0.02
C THR A 684 37.67 25.62 1.14
N ALA A 685 37.45 24.65 2.04
CA ALA A 685 38.40 24.29 3.08
C ALA A 685 39.77 23.79 2.54
N PHE A 686 39.82 23.22 1.32
CA PHE A 686 41.11 22.93 0.67
C PHE A 686 41.81 24.17 0.12
N GLN A 687 41.06 25.25 -0.12
CA GLN A 687 41.55 26.46 -0.77
C GLN A 687 41.96 27.55 0.23
N SER A 688 41.38 27.59 1.44
CA SER A 688 41.69 28.59 2.46
C SER A 688 42.11 27.99 3.82
N ASN A 689 43.19 28.53 4.41
CA ASN A 689 43.72 28.08 5.72
C ASN A 689 42.88 28.51 6.94
N ASN A 690 42.01 29.54 6.80
CA ASN A 690 41.06 29.96 7.82
C ASN A 690 39.66 29.55 7.38
N PHE A 691 39.15 28.44 7.91
CA PHE A 691 37.85 27.87 7.53
C PHE A 691 36.90 27.78 8.73
N ASP A 692 35.87 28.61 8.72
CA ASP A 692 34.74 28.50 9.64
C ASP A 692 33.54 27.85 8.90
N PRO A 693 33.17 26.59 9.22
CA PRO A 693 32.06 25.89 8.53
C PRO A 693 30.67 26.42 8.90
N LEU A 694 30.58 27.15 10.02
CA LEU A 694 29.35 27.51 10.69
C LEU A 694 28.44 28.43 9.84
N PRO A 695 28.96 29.53 9.23
CA PRO A 695 28.15 30.42 8.39
C PRO A 695 27.67 29.74 7.10
N ILE A 696 28.47 28.80 6.56
CA ILE A 696 28.13 28.05 5.34
C ILE A 696 26.96 27.10 5.62
N VAL A 697 26.98 26.41 6.76
CA VAL A 697 25.86 25.54 7.15
C VAL A 697 24.61 26.35 7.51
N ALA A 698 24.76 27.52 8.14
CA ALA A 698 23.63 28.37 8.51
C ALA A 698 22.92 28.97 7.28
N SER A 699 23.66 29.33 6.23
CA SER A 699 23.10 29.86 4.99
C SER A 699 22.52 28.79 4.06
N ALA A 700 22.90 27.52 4.24
CA ALA A 700 22.44 26.37 3.44
C ALA A 700 20.92 26.13 3.52
N PHE A 701 20.31 26.27 4.70
CA PHE A 701 18.87 26.01 4.84
C PHE A 701 18.01 27.03 4.09
N PRO A 702 18.22 28.36 4.24
CA PRO A 702 17.44 29.33 3.48
C PRO A 702 17.66 29.26 1.96
N THR A 703 18.86 28.94 1.49
CA THR A 703 19.16 28.82 0.05
C THR A 703 18.49 27.61 -0.58
N ALA A 704 18.25 26.54 0.19
CA ALA A 704 17.52 25.36 -0.27
C ALA A 704 15.99 25.55 -0.34
N ALA A 705 15.43 26.61 0.27
CA ALA A 705 13.98 26.81 0.36
C ALA A 705 13.22 26.82 -0.99
N PRO A 706 13.73 27.44 -2.09
CA PRO A 706 13.04 27.44 -3.39
C PRO A 706 12.89 26.04 -4.01
N TYR A 707 13.87 25.15 -3.78
CA TYR A 707 13.80 23.76 -4.20
C TYR A 707 12.65 23.03 -3.49
N PHE A 708 12.57 23.17 -2.16
CA PHE A 708 11.52 22.53 -1.36
C PHE A 708 10.13 23.08 -1.67
N ALA A 709 10.02 24.37 -1.98
CA ALA A 709 8.78 24.98 -2.45
C ALA A 709 8.31 24.34 -3.77
N SER A 710 9.21 24.25 -4.75
CA SER A 710 8.93 23.61 -6.04
C SER A 710 8.59 22.13 -5.88
N TYR A 711 9.23 21.44 -4.92
CA TYR A 711 8.91 20.06 -4.58
C TYR A 711 7.49 19.91 -4.02
N ILE A 712 7.09 20.70 -3.02
CA ILE A 712 5.73 20.62 -2.45
C ILE A 712 4.67 20.97 -3.52
N LEU A 713 4.95 21.97 -4.35
CA LEU A 713 4.10 22.36 -5.48
C LEU A 713 3.89 21.21 -6.46
N LEU A 714 4.95 20.52 -6.84
CA LEU A 714 4.86 19.32 -7.66
C LEU A 714 4.08 18.20 -6.96
N GLN A 715 4.28 17.99 -5.66
CA GLN A 715 3.55 16.98 -4.89
C GLN A 715 2.04 17.25 -4.82
N VAL A 716 1.61 18.52 -4.84
CA VAL A 716 0.19 18.91 -4.92
C VAL A 716 -0.45 18.43 -6.21
N ALA A 717 0.26 18.52 -7.34
CA ALA A 717 -0.24 17.98 -8.60
C ALA A 717 -0.13 16.44 -8.64
N ILE A 718 1.00 15.87 -8.23
CA ILE A 718 1.25 14.44 -8.41
C ILE A 718 0.39 13.59 -7.48
N GLN A 719 0.42 13.78 -6.15
CA GLN A 719 -0.19 12.82 -5.24
C GLN A 719 -1.73 12.72 -5.38
N PRO A 720 -2.52 13.78 -5.15
CA PRO A 720 -3.96 13.67 -5.22
C PRO A 720 -4.46 13.50 -6.66
N CYS A 721 -3.93 14.23 -7.65
CA CYS A 721 -4.50 14.19 -9.00
C CYS A 721 -4.16 12.90 -9.76
N PHE A 722 -2.93 12.39 -9.64
CA PHE A 722 -2.60 11.10 -10.27
C PHE A 722 -3.35 9.96 -9.60
N GLU A 723 -3.60 10.03 -8.30
CA GLU A 723 -4.40 9.04 -7.59
C GLU A 723 -5.88 9.09 -8.01
N VAL A 724 -6.47 10.29 -8.18
CA VAL A 724 -7.85 10.45 -8.71
C VAL A 724 -7.98 9.85 -10.11
N PHE A 725 -7.04 10.18 -11.00
CA PHE A 725 -6.99 9.65 -12.36
C PHE A 725 -6.55 8.19 -12.41
N ARG A 726 -5.97 7.68 -11.31
CA ARG A 726 -5.44 6.32 -11.16
C ARG A 726 -4.26 6.04 -12.10
N PHE A 727 -3.45 7.07 -12.34
CA PHE A 727 -2.20 6.96 -13.10
C PHE A 727 -1.17 6.12 -12.33
N GLY A 728 -0.39 5.30 -13.04
CA GLY A 728 0.61 4.41 -12.44
C GLY A 728 0.21 2.94 -12.52
N LEU A 729 0.24 2.22 -11.38
CA LEU A 729 0.07 0.76 -11.35
C LEU A 729 -1.26 0.30 -11.96
N ALA A 730 -2.36 1.03 -11.73
CA ALA A 730 -3.67 0.64 -12.27
C ALA A 730 -3.69 0.71 -13.81
N THR A 731 -3.12 1.77 -14.40
CA THR A 731 -2.99 1.90 -15.86
C THR A 731 -2.06 0.83 -16.45
N ILE A 732 -0.93 0.52 -15.78
CA ILE A 732 0.00 -0.53 -16.22
C ILE A 732 -0.68 -1.91 -16.18
N VAL A 733 -1.36 -2.23 -15.08
CA VAL A 733 -2.13 -3.48 -14.93
C VAL A 733 -3.25 -3.56 -15.97
N TYR A 734 -3.88 -2.44 -16.31
CA TYR A 734 -4.88 -2.40 -17.37
C TYR A 734 -4.27 -2.73 -18.75
N VAL A 735 -3.26 -1.96 -19.18
CA VAL A 735 -2.68 -2.03 -20.54
C VAL A 735 -1.99 -3.37 -20.78
N PHE A 736 -1.12 -3.80 -19.86
CA PHE A 736 -0.33 -5.02 -20.02
C PHE A 736 -1.03 -6.26 -19.44
N GLY A 737 -1.99 -6.08 -18.54
CA GLY A 737 -2.69 -7.15 -17.85
C GLY A 737 -4.13 -7.33 -18.32
N THR A 738 -5.06 -6.50 -17.86
CA THR A 738 -6.50 -6.73 -18.02
C THR A 738 -6.94 -6.73 -19.48
N ARG A 739 -6.40 -5.82 -20.31
CA ARG A 739 -6.70 -5.78 -21.75
C ARG A 739 -6.29 -7.06 -22.47
N ARG A 740 -5.17 -7.67 -22.06
CA ARG A 740 -4.65 -8.94 -22.60
C ARG A 740 -5.25 -10.18 -21.93
N SER A 741 -6.07 -10.03 -20.89
CA SER A 741 -6.65 -11.17 -20.17
C SER A 741 -7.75 -11.85 -20.99
N VAL A 742 -7.55 -13.14 -21.26
CA VAL A 742 -8.47 -13.98 -22.03
C VAL A 742 -9.47 -14.67 -21.12
N ILE A 743 -9.01 -15.23 -19.99
CA ILE A 743 -9.85 -16.01 -19.08
C ILE A 743 -10.65 -15.11 -18.13
N PRO A 744 -11.95 -15.40 -17.88
CA PRO A 744 -12.74 -14.73 -16.84
C PRO A 744 -12.08 -14.73 -15.46
N ARG A 745 -11.49 -15.85 -15.02
CA ARG A 745 -10.80 -15.95 -13.71
C ARG A 745 -9.58 -15.03 -13.63
N GLN A 746 -8.72 -15.02 -14.66
CA GLN A 746 -7.54 -14.14 -14.71
C GLN A 746 -7.96 -12.67 -14.70
N ARG A 747 -9.03 -12.35 -15.43
CA ARG A 747 -9.64 -11.02 -15.44
C ARG A 747 -10.24 -10.65 -14.08
N ARG A 748 -10.97 -11.57 -13.43
CA ARG A 748 -11.58 -11.35 -12.12
C ARG A 748 -10.53 -10.96 -11.08
N SER A 749 -9.40 -11.66 -11.05
CA SER A 749 -8.28 -11.35 -10.17
C SER A 749 -7.63 -10.00 -10.50
N ARG A 750 -7.44 -9.65 -11.78
CA ARG A 750 -6.84 -8.36 -12.19
C ARG A 750 -7.77 -7.16 -12.04
N THR A 751 -9.08 -7.39 -12.11
CA THR A 751 -10.07 -6.35 -11.95
C THR A 751 -10.33 -6.06 -10.49
N GLU A 752 -10.04 -7.00 -9.57
CA GLU A 752 -10.26 -6.91 -8.10
C GLU A 752 -9.84 -5.57 -7.51
N TYR A 753 -10.51 -5.15 -6.45
CA TYR A 753 -10.15 -3.89 -5.81
C TYR A 753 -8.68 -3.95 -5.37
N PRO A 754 -7.88 -2.90 -5.64
CA PRO A 754 -6.51 -2.90 -5.19
C PRO A 754 -6.44 -2.64 -3.68
N THR A 755 -5.26 -2.90 -3.13
CA THR A 755 -4.96 -2.65 -1.73
C THR A 755 -4.19 -1.35 -1.58
N PHE A 756 -4.39 -0.66 -0.47
CA PHE A 756 -3.71 0.60 -0.20
C PHE A 756 -2.24 0.37 0.19
N SER A 757 -1.30 0.99 -0.53
CA SER A 757 0.13 0.92 -0.24
C SER A 757 0.52 1.88 0.89
N HIS A 758 0.10 1.55 2.12
CA HIS A 758 0.36 2.38 3.31
C HIS A 758 1.86 2.71 3.50
N PHE A 759 2.74 1.77 3.15
CA PHE A 759 4.19 1.91 3.30
C PHE A 759 4.84 2.93 2.36
N SER A 760 4.22 3.26 1.23
CA SER A 760 4.73 4.26 0.29
C SER A 760 4.13 5.63 0.54
N GLN A 761 2.81 5.68 0.78
CA GLN A 761 2.06 6.93 0.84
C GLN A 761 2.26 7.67 2.16
N LEU A 762 2.28 6.96 3.30
CA LEU A 762 2.41 7.60 4.62
C LEU A 762 3.75 8.35 4.76
N PRO A 763 4.93 7.78 4.43
CA PRO A 763 6.19 8.51 4.54
C PRO A 763 6.26 9.75 3.65
N GLN A 764 5.68 9.73 2.45
CA GLN A 764 5.67 10.89 1.54
C GLN A 764 4.82 12.05 2.09
N GLN A 765 3.66 11.75 2.68
CA GLN A 765 2.81 12.77 3.31
C GLN A 765 3.39 13.30 4.62
N LEU A 766 4.11 12.46 5.37
CA LEU A 766 4.87 12.87 6.55
C LEU A 766 6.08 13.72 6.16
N LEU A 767 6.75 13.41 5.05
CA LEU A 767 7.88 14.19 4.53
C LEU A 767 7.43 15.60 4.14
N ALA A 768 6.30 15.73 3.43
CA ALA A 768 5.71 17.02 3.13
C ALA A 768 5.44 17.84 4.41
N GLY A 769 4.96 17.16 5.46
CA GLY A 769 4.77 17.76 6.77
C GLY A 769 6.09 18.18 7.42
N ALA A 770 7.13 17.35 7.37
CA ALA A 770 8.44 17.66 7.93
C ALA A 770 9.11 18.85 7.23
N ILE A 771 9.03 18.93 5.90
CA ILE A 771 9.53 20.07 5.11
C ILE A 771 8.78 21.34 5.50
N MET A 772 7.46 21.28 5.64
CA MET A 772 6.66 22.41 6.10
C MET A 772 7.09 22.87 7.50
N HIS A 773 7.24 21.96 8.47
CA HIS A 773 7.69 22.31 9.82
C HIS A 773 9.08 22.97 9.80
N LEU A 774 10.02 22.39 9.06
CA LEU A 774 11.40 22.88 8.99
C LEU A 774 11.46 24.33 8.49
N PHE A 775 10.72 24.67 7.44
CA PHE A 775 10.93 25.95 6.77
C PHE A 775 9.88 27.02 7.07
N MET A 776 8.72 26.67 7.65
CA MET A 776 7.66 27.63 7.96
C MET A 776 8.12 28.80 8.84
N LEU A 777 9.19 28.60 9.62
CA LEU A 777 9.80 29.60 10.49
C LEU A 777 11.10 30.19 9.91
N LEU A 778 11.73 29.54 8.93
CA LEU A 778 13.03 29.94 8.34
C LEU A 778 12.89 30.87 7.13
N ASN A 779 11.86 30.68 6.30
CA ASN A 779 11.56 31.58 5.18
C ASN A 779 10.04 31.75 5.01
N PRO A 780 9.43 32.68 5.76
CA PRO A 780 7.98 32.84 5.82
C PRO A 780 7.35 33.32 4.52
N LEU A 781 8.08 33.92 3.57
CA LEU A 781 7.48 34.42 2.32
C LEU A 781 7.38 33.33 1.25
N VAL A 782 8.47 32.58 1.06
CA VAL A 782 8.45 31.37 0.22
C VAL A 782 7.45 30.37 0.77
N ILE A 783 7.15 30.42 2.08
CA ILE A 783 6.28 29.47 2.76
C ILE A 783 4.93 30.01 3.22
N ALA A 784 4.64 31.30 3.18
CA ALA A 784 3.25 31.78 3.21
C ALA A 784 2.52 31.33 1.94
N PHE A 785 3.24 31.30 0.81
CA PHE A 785 2.79 30.60 -0.40
C PHE A 785 2.76 29.08 -0.17
N ASN A 786 3.75 28.45 0.48
CA ASN A 786 3.69 27.01 0.75
C ASN A 786 2.72 26.59 1.86
N SER A 787 2.30 27.43 2.80
CA SER A 787 1.40 27.08 3.90
C SER A 787 -0.03 27.10 3.39
N SER A 788 -0.35 28.08 2.53
CA SER A 788 -1.55 28.06 1.69
C SER A 788 -1.51 26.91 0.68
N LEU A 789 -0.38 26.62 0.04
CA LEU A 789 -0.22 25.46 -0.82
C LEU A 789 -0.33 24.13 -0.06
N ALA A 790 0.19 24.05 1.17
CA ALA A 790 0.14 22.87 2.03
C ALA A 790 -1.27 22.65 2.56
N LEU A 791 -2.02 23.73 2.84
CA LEU A 791 -3.46 23.68 3.08
C LEU A 791 -4.19 23.07 1.88
N VAL A 792 -3.89 23.53 0.66
CA VAL A 792 -4.43 22.96 -0.58
C VAL A 792 -4.01 21.49 -0.73
N PHE A 793 -2.75 21.16 -0.45
CA PHE A 793 -2.20 19.80 -0.53
C PHE A 793 -2.93 18.84 0.41
N TYR A 794 -2.99 19.14 1.72
CA TYR A 794 -3.62 18.27 2.70
C TYR A 794 -5.14 18.24 2.53
N GLY A 795 -5.76 19.34 2.09
CA GLY A 795 -7.18 19.38 1.75
C GLY A 795 -7.51 18.47 0.56
N ALA A 796 -6.76 18.61 -0.54
CA ALA A 796 -6.89 17.77 -1.72
C ALA A 796 -6.61 16.29 -1.39
N CYS A 797 -5.52 16.00 -0.67
CA CYS A 797 -5.20 14.65 -0.21
C CYS A 797 -6.32 14.08 0.66
N TYR A 798 -6.86 14.83 1.62
CA TYR A 798 -7.95 14.37 2.46
C TYR A 798 -9.19 13.99 1.65
N VAL A 799 -9.64 14.85 0.74
CA VAL A 799 -10.82 14.61 -0.10
C VAL A 799 -10.61 13.41 -1.02
N VAL A 800 -9.47 13.35 -1.70
CA VAL A 800 -9.13 12.27 -2.65
C VAL A 800 -8.97 10.95 -1.92
N TRP A 801 -8.10 10.86 -0.91
CA TRP A 801 -7.87 9.59 -0.21
C TRP A 801 -9.11 9.09 0.49
N LYS A 802 -9.93 9.99 1.06
CA LYS A 802 -11.22 9.60 1.64
C LYS A 802 -12.14 8.98 0.59
N ARG A 803 -12.24 9.56 -0.61
CA ARG A 803 -12.95 8.93 -1.73
C ARG A 803 -12.34 7.57 -2.06
N GLN A 804 -11.03 7.48 -2.22
CA GLN A 804 -10.37 6.23 -2.61
C GLN A 804 -10.57 5.11 -1.57
N PHE A 805 -10.55 5.41 -0.27
CA PHE A 805 -10.81 4.41 0.78
C PHE A 805 -12.26 3.90 0.75
N ILE A 806 -13.21 4.75 0.37
CA ILE A 806 -14.62 4.37 0.27
C ILE A 806 -14.87 3.54 -0.99
N TYR A 807 -14.44 3.98 -2.16
CA TYR A 807 -14.87 3.42 -3.44
C TYR A 807 -13.88 2.42 -4.07
N VAL A 808 -12.62 2.46 -3.65
CA VAL A 808 -11.53 1.86 -4.43
C VAL A 808 -10.66 0.89 -3.62
N TYR A 809 -10.06 1.34 -2.53
CA TYR A 809 -9.11 0.53 -1.79
C TYR A 809 -9.80 -0.43 -0.82
N GLY A 810 -9.48 -1.71 -1.00
CA GLY A 810 -9.87 -2.75 -0.05
C GLY A 810 -8.82 -2.98 1.03
N ARG A 811 -9.25 -3.72 2.05
CA ARG A 811 -8.43 -4.07 3.20
C ARG A 811 -7.61 -5.33 2.92
N LEU A 812 -6.30 -5.23 3.13
CA LEU A 812 -5.39 -6.38 3.01
C LEU A 812 -5.16 -7.12 4.33
N TYR A 813 -5.07 -6.36 5.41
CA TYR A 813 -4.95 -6.82 6.80
C TYR A 813 -5.46 -5.70 7.72
N GLU A 814 -5.72 -6.01 8.99
CA GLU A 814 -6.16 -5.03 10.00
C GLU A 814 -5.28 -5.06 11.25
N VAL A 815 -4.73 -3.89 11.60
CA VAL A 815 -3.90 -3.66 12.80
C VAL A 815 -4.60 -2.76 13.82
N ASN A 816 -5.88 -2.47 13.59
CA ASN A 816 -6.73 -1.61 14.40
C ASN A 816 -6.10 -0.21 14.60
N GLY A 817 -5.24 0.25 13.71
CA GLY A 817 -4.56 1.53 13.79
C GLY A 817 -3.35 1.59 14.72
N ARG A 818 -3.00 0.51 15.42
CA ARG A 818 -1.99 0.56 16.50
C ARG A 818 -0.66 1.05 15.98
N ARG A 819 -0.24 0.47 14.86
CA ARG A 819 1.06 0.78 14.28
C ARG A 819 1.08 2.13 13.60
N SER A 820 0.04 2.49 12.84
CA SER A 820 -0.03 3.81 12.18
C SER A 820 0.03 4.95 13.19
N CYS A 821 -0.67 4.86 14.32
CA CYS A 821 -0.58 5.85 15.40
C CYS A 821 0.86 6.00 15.94
N ILE A 822 1.53 4.89 16.24
CA ILE A 822 2.91 4.89 16.76
C ILE A 822 3.88 5.48 15.72
N ARG A 823 3.71 5.14 14.44
CA ARG A 823 4.58 5.64 13.35
C ARG A 823 4.41 7.11 13.11
N ILE A 824 3.17 7.60 13.05
CA ILE A 824 2.88 9.02 12.92
C ILE A 824 3.54 9.75 14.08
N GLN A 825 3.29 9.35 15.33
CA GLN A 825 3.90 9.98 16.49
C GLN A 825 5.43 9.97 16.43
N ARG A 826 6.05 8.82 16.17
CA ARG A 826 7.52 8.69 16.16
C ARG A 826 8.14 9.54 15.05
N TYR A 827 7.65 9.47 13.83
CA TYR A 827 8.24 10.19 12.70
C TYR A 827 7.98 11.69 12.77
N SER A 828 6.83 12.08 13.30
CA SER A 828 6.54 13.46 13.65
C SER A 828 7.50 14.00 14.72
N MET A 829 7.81 13.19 15.74
CA MET A 829 8.82 13.55 16.74
C MET A 829 10.23 13.56 16.17
N ASP A 830 10.59 12.63 15.28
CA ASP A 830 11.88 12.64 14.59
C ASP A 830 12.04 13.94 13.79
N ALA A 831 11.00 14.36 13.06
CA ALA A 831 10.99 15.62 12.31
C ALA A 831 11.13 16.85 13.22
N LEU A 832 10.38 16.90 14.33
CA LEU A 832 10.54 17.95 15.35
C LEU A 832 11.90 17.91 16.04
N ALA A 833 12.51 16.73 16.21
CA ALA A 833 13.83 16.60 16.80
C ALA A 833 14.93 17.10 15.84
N TYR A 834 14.75 16.95 14.53
CA TYR A 834 15.59 17.61 13.53
C TYR A 834 15.44 19.13 13.59
N GLU A 835 14.21 19.62 13.76
CA GLU A 835 13.97 21.05 14.01
C GLU A 835 14.67 21.50 15.29
N ALA A 836 14.45 20.83 16.43
CA ALA A 836 15.04 21.18 17.71
C ALA A 836 16.57 21.08 17.71
N LYS A 837 17.17 20.09 17.03
CA LYS A 837 18.63 19.97 16.92
C LYS A 837 19.22 20.98 15.93
N GLY A 838 18.59 21.16 14.76
CA GLY A 838 19.00 22.17 13.80
C GLY A 838 18.90 23.59 14.38
N HIS A 839 17.84 23.85 15.14
CA HIS A 839 17.64 25.10 15.85
C HIS A 839 18.54 25.22 17.08
N ALA A 840 18.78 24.18 17.88
CA ALA A 840 19.74 24.25 19.00
C ALA A 840 21.17 24.51 18.53
N ILE A 841 21.54 23.98 17.36
CA ILE A 841 22.80 24.32 16.70
C ILE A 841 22.73 25.78 16.23
N ALA A 842 21.70 26.20 15.50
CA ALA A 842 21.59 27.59 15.02
C ALA A 842 21.50 28.63 16.15
N THR A 843 20.76 28.36 17.23
CA THR A 843 20.61 29.24 18.40
C THR A 843 21.83 29.20 19.30
N GLY A 844 22.49 28.04 19.47
CA GLY A 844 23.77 27.95 20.17
C GLY A 844 24.86 28.74 19.44
N VAL A 845 24.88 28.67 18.11
CA VAL A 845 25.79 29.44 17.25
C VAL A 845 25.48 30.94 17.31
N LEU A 846 24.22 31.33 17.15
CA LEU A 846 23.79 32.74 17.24
C LEU A 846 24.03 33.30 18.65
N PHE A 847 23.85 32.50 19.70
CA PHE A 847 24.11 32.89 21.09
C PHE A 847 25.62 33.09 21.33
N VAL A 848 26.48 32.19 20.83
CA VAL A 848 27.94 32.34 20.92
C VAL A 848 28.42 33.55 20.11
N LEU A 849 27.91 33.77 18.91
CA LEU A 849 28.23 34.95 18.09
C LEU A 849 27.75 36.27 18.72
N THR A 850 26.60 36.26 19.40
CA THR A 850 26.09 37.43 20.14
C THR A 850 26.81 37.65 21.48
N LEU A 851 27.38 36.60 22.07
CA LEU A 851 28.22 36.70 23.26
C LEU A 851 29.61 37.28 22.89
N ILE A 852 30.21 36.82 21.79
CA ILE A 852 31.50 37.30 21.30
C ILE A 852 31.41 38.77 20.88
N THR A 853 30.34 39.17 20.19
CA THR A 853 30.12 40.58 19.81
C THR A 853 29.72 41.50 20.97
N LYS A 854 29.42 40.96 22.16
CA LYS A 854 29.21 41.74 23.40
C LYS A 854 30.42 41.73 24.33
N ILE A 855 31.39 40.84 24.10
CA ILE A 855 32.61 40.69 24.90
C ILE A 855 33.81 41.38 24.21
N MET A 856 33.79 41.49 22.88
CA MET A 856 34.57 42.48 22.13
C MET A 856 33.83 43.82 22.12
#